data_AF-A7NPY9-F1
#
_entry.id   AF-A7NPY9-F1
#
_cell.length_a   1.000
_cell.length_b   1.000
_cell.length_c   1.000
_cell.angle_alpha   90.00
_cell.angle_beta   90.00
_cell.angle_gamma   90.00
#
_symmetry.space_group_name_H-M   'P 1'
#
loop_
_entity.id
_entity.type
_entity.pdbx_description
1 polymer ?
#
loop_
_entity_poly.entity_id
_entity_poly.type
_entity_poly.pdbx_seq_one_letter_code
_entity_poly.pdbx_strand_id
1 'polypeptide(L)'
;MDQQRVNPIEVELKFRVGDPAIFRALSRPMTLGDFQLKPVGDGEHQHNTYYDTPDFRLRAQHYGLRVRTVGHHRIATLKGETQSRDGLHQRPEWEMPVESDDPQRWSPGDVRDRAFALAGGAPLQPVLTIETLRRLVYVWQGSRRVAEIALDEGVIYAGGREQMFYELEIELLPEGTREDLDTLGALLQAQFPLQPDNLSKLARGLALLDEAVLDAEDAAKRLKGGDVISASTEQSLIRLLALTLLDRAIPEGAFLPVHRRLLGLAAACYDAALAAGVEVPERAARDMVLSAQIDDLDADQQALAAALPGMVRARVRPRRDPAFIRLSESDQKMALRLGAILRLAAALVEQSIRTLAVAHTNGAVALTLAPGTDDVLEPITARSDLWRDQIGPVTFAVVEHDALAPLPVEPPDPAFAVLKLTDGLQGGEPLTEGARRMLRRTFERLLARIDAVAKDEDPEDVHDARVATRRLRASLQVVEGIFDPDLVRELRRGLRRVAQSLGVVRDYDVFLESVRAFRDQLPEERRSITAPLIAAIESVRASARERLLADLESKRFGRFLRQCAAFLTTPGAGVVDQSETGAPTRVRDFAGSAIWRRYEQWRAFDAVLDGASDEVRHMARIAGKRLRYTLEFFADALGPGVDQALGPLMELQELLGNLQDAAVARAHIRALGLADDPGAQEYLAALDAAHDRLLAGFARLWAKVDSVTYRRRLFELIIRM
;
A
#
# COMPACT_ATOMS: atom_id res chain seq x y z
N MET A 1 5.63 -52.46 23.37
CA MET A 1 5.80 -53.52 22.36
C MET A 1 6.33 -52.83 21.12
N ASP A 2 7.54 -53.22 20.78
CA ASP A 2 8.38 -52.71 19.70
C ASP A 2 7.67 -52.87 18.35
N GLN A 3 7.53 -51.78 17.59
CA GLN A 3 7.29 -51.82 16.15
C GLN A 3 8.18 -50.77 15.49
N GLN A 4 9.51 -50.96 15.57
CA GLN A 4 10.36 -50.55 14.47
C GLN A 4 9.79 -51.18 13.18
N ARG A 5 9.20 -50.37 12.30
CA ARG A 5 8.80 -50.82 10.96
C ARG A 5 10.08 -51.22 10.21
N VAL A 6 10.41 -52.50 10.23
CA VAL A 6 11.45 -53.08 9.39
C VAL A 6 10.93 -53.11 7.94
N ASN A 7 11.37 -52.12 7.17
CA ASN A 7 11.53 -52.06 5.72
C ASN A 7 10.39 -52.63 4.83
N PRO A 8 9.34 -51.84 4.52
CA PRO A 8 8.60 -51.98 3.27
C PRO A 8 9.21 -51.04 2.21
N ILE A 9 9.51 -51.58 1.02
CA ILE A 9 9.71 -50.73 -0.17
C ILE A 9 8.39 -49.98 -0.40
N GLU A 10 8.38 -48.66 -0.25
CA GLU A 10 7.25 -47.80 -0.62
C GLU A 10 7.06 -47.91 -2.14
N VAL A 11 5.85 -48.27 -2.61
CA VAL A 11 5.49 -48.33 -4.03
C VAL A 11 4.39 -47.33 -4.29
N GLU A 12 4.73 -46.19 -4.89
CA GLU A 12 3.80 -45.10 -5.18
C GLU A 12 3.77 -44.71 -6.67
N LEU A 13 2.59 -44.35 -7.20
CA LEU A 13 2.46 -43.59 -8.44
C LEU A 13 2.27 -42.10 -8.12
N LYS A 14 3.00 -41.23 -8.79
CA LYS A 14 2.99 -39.78 -8.56
C LYS A 14 2.61 -39.02 -9.81
N PHE A 15 1.63 -38.12 -9.66
CA PHE A 15 1.14 -37.26 -10.73
C PHE A 15 1.09 -35.80 -10.30
N ARG A 16 1.52 -34.91 -11.19
CA ARG A 16 1.26 -33.48 -11.09
C ARG A 16 -0.16 -33.17 -11.57
N VAL A 17 -0.85 -32.33 -10.82
CA VAL A 17 -2.19 -31.83 -11.16
C VAL A 17 -2.05 -30.38 -11.61
N GLY A 18 -2.13 -30.13 -12.92
CA GLY A 18 -1.93 -28.78 -13.48
C GLY A 18 -3.09 -27.80 -13.27
N ASP A 19 -4.29 -28.32 -12.96
CA ASP A 19 -5.52 -27.53 -12.80
C ASP A 19 -6.12 -27.73 -11.39
N PRO A 20 -6.22 -26.66 -10.56
CA PRO A 20 -6.86 -26.71 -9.25
C PRO A 20 -8.33 -27.19 -9.28
N ALA A 21 -9.04 -27.03 -10.41
CA ALA A 21 -10.40 -27.56 -10.55
C ALA A 21 -10.42 -29.08 -10.61
N ILE A 22 -9.44 -29.70 -11.26
CA ILE A 22 -9.25 -31.16 -11.27
C ILE A 22 -8.91 -31.65 -9.87
N PHE A 23 -8.01 -30.96 -9.18
CA PHE A 23 -7.65 -31.28 -7.79
C PHE A 23 -8.89 -31.31 -6.87
N ARG A 24 -9.78 -30.33 -7.00
CA ARG A 24 -11.07 -30.30 -6.26
C ARG A 24 -12.06 -31.39 -6.69
N ALA A 25 -12.00 -31.86 -7.94
CA ALA A 25 -12.82 -32.97 -8.39
C ALA A 25 -12.34 -34.29 -7.77
N LEU A 26 -11.01 -34.48 -7.72
CA LEU A 26 -10.35 -35.64 -7.13
C LEU A 26 -10.60 -35.77 -5.61
N SER A 27 -10.84 -34.65 -4.92
CA SER A 27 -11.13 -34.66 -3.48
C SER A 27 -12.59 -35.01 -3.12
N ARG A 28 -13.43 -35.37 -4.09
CA ARG A 28 -14.84 -35.75 -3.88
C ARG A 28 -15.04 -37.26 -4.05
N PRO A 29 -16.08 -37.85 -3.44
CA PRO A 29 -16.42 -39.25 -3.70
C PRO A 29 -16.63 -39.48 -5.20
N MET A 30 -15.98 -40.51 -5.74
CA MET A 30 -16.12 -40.87 -7.15
C MET A 30 -16.03 -42.37 -7.38
N THR A 31 -16.65 -42.81 -8.47
CA THR A 31 -16.53 -44.18 -8.98
C THR A 31 -15.71 -44.16 -10.25
N LEU A 32 -14.69 -45.00 -10.33
CA LEU A 32 -13.77 -45.08 -11.46
C LEU A 32 -13.60 -46.55 -11.86
N GLY A 33 -14.33 -46.99 -12.89
CA GLY A 33 -14.48 -48.41 -13.18
C GLY A 33 -15.08 -49.16 -11.98
N ASP A 34 -14.41 -50.22 -11.53
CA ASP A 34 -14.79 -51.01 -10.35
C ASP A 34 -14.28 -50.42 -9.02
N PHE A 35 -13.59 -49.29 -9.06
CA PHE A 35 -13.04 -48.63 -7.88
C PHE A 35 -13.99 -47.57 -7.31
N GLN A 36 -14.10 -47.55 -5.99
CA GLN A 36 -14.81 -46.53 -5.21
C GLN A 36 -13.79 -45.71 -4.43
N LEU A 37 -13.65 -44.44 -4.80
CA LEU A 37 -12.76 -43.47 -4.15
C LEU A 37 -13.55 -42.73 -3.08
N LYS A 38 -13.13 -42.88 -1.82
CA LYS A 38 -13.82 -42.35 -0.64
C LYS A 38 -12.89 -41.40 0.14
N PRO A 39 -13.10 -40.08 0.06
CA PRO A 39 -12.36 -39.10 0.85
C PRO A 39 -12.51 -39.34 2.36
N VAL A 40 -11.47 -39.01 3.13
CA VAL A 40 -11.39 -39.25 4.57
C VAL A 40 -10.94 -37.98 5.30
N GLY A 41 -11.72 -37.57 6.29
CA GLY A 41 -11.44 -36.38 7.10
C GLY A 41 -11.46 -35.08 6.30
N ASP A 42 -11.10 -33.98 6.98
CA ASP A 42 -11.07 -32.64 6.38
C ASP A 42 -9.68 -32.28 5.77
N GLY A 43 -8.75 -33.23 5.83
CA GLY A 43 -7.34 -33.06 5.49
C GLY A 43 -6.46 -32.79 6.71
N GLU A 44 -5.16 -32.96 6.54
CA GLU A 44 -4.15 -32.69 7.57
C GLU A 44 -3.11 -31.69 7.05
N HIS A 45 -2.71 -30.77 7.93
CA HIS A 45 -1.64 -29.82 7.66
C HIS A 45 -0.30 -30.44 8.07
N GLN A 46 0.61 -30.54 7.11
CA GLN A 46 1.97 -31.04 7.30
C GLN A 46 2.97 -29.91 7.05
N HIS A 47 3.77 -29.59 8.06
CA HIS A 47 4.97 -28.77 7.90
C HIS A 47 6.18 -29.68 7.78
N ASN A 48 6.91 -29.61 6.67
CA ASN A 48 8.10 -30.43 6.45
C ASN A 48 9.34 -29.54 6.35
N THR A 49 10.29 -29.67 7.27
CA THR A 49 11.61 -29.01 7.17
C THR A 49 12.63 -30.02 6.70
N TYR A 50 13.36 -29.72 5.62
CA TYR A 50 14.43 -30.57 5.10
C TYR A 50 15.79 -30.06 5.56
N TYR A 51 16.70 -30.99 5.86
CA TYR A 51 18.01 -30.69 6.43
C TYR A 51 19.13 -31.29 5.57
N ASP A 52 20.22 -30.55 5.46
CA ASP A 52 21.47 -31.01 4.86
C ASP A 52 22.66 -30.26 5.49
N THR A 53 23.89 -30.61 5.13
CA THR A 53 25.08 -29.87 5.51
C THR A 53 25.25 -28.62 4.63
N PRO A 54 26.05 -27.62 5.04
CA PRO A 54 26.30 -26.42 4.22
C PRO A 54 26.82 -26.71 2.80
N ASP A 55 27.49 -27.85 2.62
CA ASP A 55 28.02 -28.38 1.35
C ASP A 55 27.16 -29.51 0.74
N PHE A 56 25.93 -29.72 1.22
CA PHE A 56 24.93 -30.64 0.66
C PHE A 56 25.35 -32.12 0.59
N ARG A 57 25.97 -32.64 1.64
CA ARG A 57 26.50 -34.02 1.68
C ARG A 57 25.42 -35.09 1.62
N LEU A 58 24.23 -34.85 2.16
CA LEU A 58 23.13 -35.81 2.10
C LEU A 58 22.58 -35.86 0.67
N ARG A 59 22.33 -34.71 0.04
CA ARG A 59 21.99 -34.59 -1.38
C ARG A 59 23.02 -35.28 -2.28
N ALA A 60 24.31 -35.05 -2.05
CA ALA A 60 25.40 -35.63 -2.84
C ALA A 60 25.41 -37.16 -2.80
N GLN A 61 24.87 -37.75 -1.73
CA GLN A 61 24.72 -39.19 -1.54
C GLN A 61 23.29 -39.69 -1.87
N HIS A 62 22.45 -38.84 -2.48
CA HIS A 62 21.06 -39.13 -2.83
C HIS A 62 20.13 -39.46 -1.64
N TYR A 63 20.41 -38.87 -0.48
CA TYR A 63 19.56 -38.94 0.71
C TYR A 63 18.80 -37.64 0.93
N GLY A 64 17.59 -37.76 1.48
CA GLY A 64 16.79 -36.64 1.98
C GLY A 64 16.43 -36.84 3.43
N LEU A 65 16.80 -35.90 4.30
CA LEU A 65 16.39 -35.87 5.70
C LEU A 65 15.32 -34.78 5.89
N ARG A 66 14.21 -35.13 6.53
CA ARG A 66 13.18 -34.17 6.92
C ARG A 66 12.68 -34.39 8.34
N VAL A 67 12.16 -33.34 8.95
CA VAL A 67 11.22 -33.42 10.06
C VAL A 67 9.86 -33.02 9.55
N ARG A 68 8.88 -33.89 9.71
CA ARG A 68 7.48 -33.62 9.44
C ARG A 68 6.75 -33.36 10.76
N THR A 69 6.05 -32.25 10.83
CA THR A 69 5.22 -31.85 11.96
C THR A 69 3.75 -31.86 11.55
N VAL A 70 2.93 -32.63 12.26
CA VAL A 70 1.47 -32.70 12.10
C VAL A 70 0.83 -32.54 13.48
N GLY A 71 0.18 -31.40 13.72
CA GLY A 71 -0.31 -31.04 15.06
C GLY A 71 0.83 -31.02 16.07
N HIS A 72 0.74 -31.84 17.13
CA HIS A 72 1.80 -31.97 18.14
C HIS A 72 2.79 -33.11 17.87
N HIS A 73 2.59 -33.87 16.79
CA HIS A 73 3.42 -35.02 16.46
C HIS A 73 4.52 -34.62 15.47
N ARG A 74 5.74 -35.07 15.75
CA ARG A 74 6.91 -34.86 14.90
C ARG A 74 7.56 -36.19 14.56
N ILE A 75 7.87 -36.37 13.29
CA ILE A 75 8.53 -37.57 12.78
C ILE A 75 9.71 -37.12 11.93
N ALA A 76 10.91 -37.56 12.30
CA ALA A 76 12.09 -37.46 11.45
C ALA A 76 12.08 -38.62 10.46
N THR A 77 12.26 -38.32 9.19
CA THR A 77 12.29 -39.29 8.10
C THR A 77 13.59 -39.14 7.33
N LEU A 78 14.33 -40.24 7.15
CA LEU A 78 15.44 -40.33 6.22
C LEU A 78 15.01 -41.19 5.03
N LYS A 79 15.09 -40.62 3.82
CA LYS A 79 14.75 -41.28 2.56
C LYS A 79 16.04 -41.52 1.77
N GLY A 80 16.25 -42.75 1.31
CA GLY A 80 17.43 -43.13 0.51
C GLY A 80 17.22 -43.01 -0.99
N GLU A 81 18.19 -43.55 -1.73
CA GLU A 81 18.22 -43.53 -3.19
C GLU A 81 16.93 -44.10 -3.80
N THR A 82 16.39 -43.37 -4.78
CA THR A 82 15.10 -43.67 -5.42
C THR A 82 15.34 -44.24 -6.82
N GLN A 83 14.72 -45.37 -7.15
CA GLN A 83 14.55 -45.79 -8.54
C GLN A 83 13.19 -45.26 -9.03
N SER A 84 13.19 -44.34 -10.01
CA SER A 84 11.95 -43.80 -10.59
C SER A 84 11.89 -43.95 -12.12
N ARG A 85 10.73 -44.37 -12.62
CA ARG A 85 10.39 -44.45 -14.06
C ARG A 85 8.89 -44.28 -14.25
N ASP A 86 8.49 -43.38 -15.13
CA ASP A 86 7.08 -43.10 -15.49
C ASP A 86 6.16 -42.79 -14.28
N GLY A 87 6.67 -42.08 -13.27
CA GLY A 87 5.94 -41.69 -12.06
C GLY A 87 5.89 -42.75 -10.95
N LEU A 88 6.43 -43.96 -11.18
CA LEU A 88 6.59 -44.99 -10.15
C LEU A 88 7.84 -44.73 -9.32
N HIS A 89 7.73 -44.65 -7.99
CA HIS A 89 8.88 -44.49 -7.08
C HIS A 89 9.05 -45.72 -6.18
N GLN A 90 10.29 -46.20 -6.03
CA GLN A 90 10.69 -47.20 -5.04
C GLN A 90 11.94 -46.73 -4.30
N ARG A 91 11.89 -46.66 -2.97
CA ARG A 91 13.03 -46.27 -2.12
C ARG A 91 12.95 -46.86 -0.70
N PRO A 92 14.08 -47.03 -0.02
CA PRO A 92 14.09 -47.29 1.42
C PRO A 92 13.79 -46.01 2.21
N GLU A 93 12.99 -46.15 3.26
CA GLU A 93 12.57 -45.06 4.15
C GLU A 93 12.69 -45.51 5.61
N TRP A 94 13.25 -44.63 6.45
CA TRP A 94 13.36 -44.82 7.89
C TRP A 94 12.67 -43.67 8.60
N GLU A 95 11.85 -43.99 9.60
CA GLU A 95 11.11 -43.01 10.39
C GLU A 95 11.38 -43.19 11.88
N MET A 96 11.44 -42.07 12.59
CA MET A 96 11.64 -42.03 14.03
C MET A 96 10.89 -40.84 14.62
N PRO A 97 10.11 -41.01 15.71
CA PRO A 97 9.52 -39.88 16.41
C PRO A 97 10.63 -39.00 17.04
N VAL A 98 10.45 -37.68 17.00
CA VAL A 98 11.42 -36.73 17.54
C VAL A 98 10.74 -35.66 18.38
N GLU A 99 11.40 -35.20 19.44
CA GLU A 99 10.85 -34.16 20.32
C GLU A 99 11.13 -32.73 19.80
N SER A 100 12.00 -32.60 18.80
CA SER A 100 12.50 -31.30 18.32
C SER A 100 12.73 -31.30 16.82
N ASP A 101 12.52 -30.14 16.20
CA ASP A 101 12.90 -29.88 14.81
C ASP A 101 14.43 -29.71 14.66
N ASP A 102 15.21 -29.64 15.74
CA ASP A 102 16.67 -29.52 15.69
C ASP A 102 17.32 -30.92 15.73
N PRO A 103 17.97 -31.40 14.64
CA PRO A 103 18.63 -32.71 14.60
C PRO A 103 19.66 -32.93 15.70
N GLN A 104 20.26 -31.85 16.24
CA GLN A 104 21.26 -31.93 17.30
C GLN A 104 20.66 -32.31 18.65
N ARG A 105 19.34 -32.11 18.83
CA ARG A 105 18.61 -32.40 20.08
C ARG A 105 17.93 -33.76 20.07
N TRP A 106 18.03 -34.51 18.98
CA TRP A 106 17.40 -35.82 18.89
C TRP A 106 18.09 -36.83 19.82
N SER A 107 17.27 -37.68 20.45
CA SER A 107 17.76 -38.88 21.14
C SER A 107 18.42 -39.84 20.13
N PRO A 108 19.41 -40.65 20.55
CA PRO A 108 19.98 -41.71 19.71
C PRO A 108 18.90 -42.62 19.10
N GLY A 109 19.09 -43.00 17.84
CA GLY A 109 18.13 -43.83 17.10
C GLY A 109 18.46 -43.87 15.61
N ASP A 110 17.86 -44.83 14.89
CA ASP A 110 18.28 -45.22 13.54
C ASP A 110 18.36 -44.07 12.54
N VAL A 111 17.36 -43.18 12.51
CA VAL A 111 17.32 -42.03 11.59
C VAL A 111 18.43 -41.03 11.93
N ARG A 112 18.61 -40.72 13.22
CA ARG A 112 19.65 -39.80 13.69
C ARG A 112 21.04 -40.34 13.38
N ASP A 113 21.33 -41.57 13.78
CA ASP A 113 22.67 -42.14 13.70
C ASP A 113 23.11 -42.27 12.24
N ARG A 114 22.19 -42.63 11.33
CA ARG A 114 22.43 -42.64 9.87
C ARG A 114 22.64 -41.24 9.30
N ALA A 115 21.77 -40.28 9.63
CA ALA A 115 21.88 -38.91 9.14
C ALA A 115 23.21 -38.24 9.54
N PHE A 116 23.64 -38.42 10.79
CA PHE A 116 24.90 -37.88 11.29
C PHE A 116 26.12 -38.59 10.70
N ALA A 117 26.03 -39.90 10.45
CA ALA A 117 27.07 -40.62 9.72
C ALA A 117 27.21 -40.10 8.28
N LEU A 118 26.10 -39.87 7.57
CA LEU A 118 26.07 -39.30 6.21
C LEU A 118 26.61 -37.86 6.18
N ALA A 119 26.37 -37.07 7.22
CA ALA A 119 26.89 -35.71 7.35
C ALA A 119 28.41 -35.65 7.58
N GLY A 120 29.03 -36.74 8.05
CA GLY A 120 30.49 -36.82 8.25
C GLY A 120 31.03 -35.76 9.22
N GLY A 121 30.27 -35.46 10.28
CA GLY A 121 30.65 -34.47 11.31
C GLY A 121 30.33 -33.01 10.99
N ALA A 122 29.80 -32.69 9.79
CA ALA A 122 29.28 -31.36 9.50
C ALA A 122 27.89 -31.14 10.13
N PRO A 123 27.52 -29.91 10.53
CA PRO A 123 26.22 -29.65 11.12
C PRO A 123 25.11 -29.80 10.08
N LEU A 124 24.00 -30.45 10.48
CA LEU A 124 22.77 -30.47 9.70
C LEU A 124 21.99 -29.18 9.97
N GLN A 125 21.67 -28.44 8.92
CA GLN A 125 20.93 -27.19 8.96
C GLN A 125 19.69 -27.25 8.07
N PRO A 126 18.63 -26.48 8.37
CA PRO A 126 17.46 -26.41 7.50
C PRO A 126 17.85 -25.82 6.14
N VAL A 127 17.38 -26.45 5.06
CA VAL A 127 17.68 -26.07 3.67
C VAL A 127 16.44 -25.52 2.97
N LEU A 128 15.29 -26.15 3.20
CA LEU A 128 14.02 -25.76 2.61
C LEU A 128 12.85 -26.26 3.47
N THR A 129 11.69 -25.63 3.31
CA THR A 129 10.45 -26.05 3.97
C THR A 129 9.36 -26.33 2.94
N ILE A 130 8.46 -27.26 3.27
CA ILE A 130 7.32 -27.62 2.43
C ILE A 130 6.07 -27.66 3.31
N GLU A 131 5.15 -26.75 3.04
CA GLU A 131 3.81 -26.74 3.64
C GLU A 131 2.88 -27.55 2.76
N THR A 132 2.09 -28.44 3.36
CA THR A 132 1.17 -29.30 2.61
C THR A 132 -0.14 -29.48 3.36
N LEU A 133 -1.25 -29.18 2.70
CA LEU A 133 -2.56 -29.68 3.08
C LEU A 133 -2.79 -31.00 2.35
N ARG A 134 -2.66 -32.12 3.08
CA ARG A 134 -2.88 -33.46 2.54
C ARG A 134 -4.31 -33.89 2.78
N ARG A 135 -5.01 -34.28 1.72
CA ARG A 135 -6.34 -34.92 1.80
C ARG A 135 -6.22 -36.37 1.37
N LEU A 136 -6.70 -37.28 2.22
CA LEU A 136 -6.63 -38.72 1.96
C LEU A 136 -7.91 -39.22 1.31
N VAL A 137 -7.77 -40.10 0.34
CA VAL A 137 -8.88 -40.80 -0.32
C VAL A 137 -8.58 -42.28 -0.34
N TYR A 138 -9.41 -43.09 0.33
CA TYR A 138 -9.27 -44.54 0.26
C TYR A 138 -9.92 -45.10 -0.99
N VAL A 139 -9.20 -45.99 -1.67
CA VAL A 139 -9.66 -46.68 -2.87
C VAL A 139 -10.13 -48.08 -2.51
N TRP A 140 -11.37 -48.39 -2.86
CA TRP A 140 -12.00 -49.67 -2.59
C TRP A 140 -12.35 -50.39 -3.89
N GLN A 141 -12.08 -51.69 -3.95
CA GLN A 141 -12.59 -52.57 -5.00
C GLN A 141 -13.44 -53.65 -4.32
N GLY A 142 -14.76 -53.54 -4.46
CA GLY A 142 -15.70 -54.32 -3.65
C GLY A 142 -15.51 -54.03 -2.15
N SER A 143 -15.18 -55.07 -1.37
CA SER A 143 -14.89 -54.96 0.07
C SER A 143 -13.42 -54.75 0.41
N ARG A 144 -12.51 -54.81 -0.57
CA ARG A 144 -11.06 -54.70 -0.35
C ARG A 144 -10.63 -53.24 -0.42
N ARG A 145 -9.80 -52.80 0.52
CA ARG A 145 -9.20 -51.45 0.50
C ARG A 145 -7.80 -51.54 -0.13
N VAL A 146 -7.71 -51.23 -1.41
CA VAL A 146 -6.56 -51.58 -2.26
C VAL A 146 -5.48 -50.51 -2.33
N ALA A 147 -5.83 -49.22 -2.20
CA ALA A 147 -4.88 -48.12 -2.27
C ALA A 147 -5.31 -46.92 -1.43
N GLU A 148 -4.35 -46.06 -1.10
CA GLU A 148 -4.57 -44.72 -0.55
C GLU A 148 -4.10 -43.69 -1.58
N ILE A 149 -4.95 -42.70 -1.86
CA ILE A 149 -4.56 -41.54 -2.65
C ILE A 149 -4.33 -40.37 -1.70
N ALA A 150 -3.13 -39.81 -1.71
CA ALA A 150 -2.82 -38.55 -1.06
C ALA A 150 -2.88 -37.41 -2.08
N LEU A 151 -3.84 -36.50 -1.86
CA LEU A 151 -3.98 -35.26 -2.61
C LEU A 151 -3.30 -34.14 -1.84
N ASP A 152 -2.16 -33.70 -2.36
CA ASP A 152 -1.34 -32.68 -1.72
C ASP A 152 -1.49 -31.34 -2.43
N GLU A 153 -1.95 -30.34 -1.67
CA GLU A 153 -1.93 -28.92 -2.05
C GLU A 153 -0.94 -28.21 -1.15
N GLY A 154 0.08 -27.56 -1.72
CA GLY A 154 1.15 -27.05 -0.90
C GLY A 154 2.08 -26.06 -1.58
N VAL A 155 3.03 -25.57 -0.80
CA VAL A 155 4.04 -24.61 -1.22
C VAL A 155 5.42 -25.12 -0.80
N ILE A 156 6.37 -25.07 -1.72
CA ILE A 156 7.79 -25.33 -1.46
C ILE A 156 8.49 -23.99 -1.29
N TYR A 157 9.23 -23.80 -0.19
CA TYR A 157 10.02 -22.60 0.09
C TYR A 157 11.51 -22.96 0.09
N ALA A 158 12.28 -22.40 -0.85
CA ALA A 158 13.71 -22.62 -0.94
C ALA A 158 14.43 -21.41 -1.55
N GLY A 159 15.57 -21.01 -0.97
CA GLY A 159 16.40 -19.93 -1.54
C GLY A 159 15.71 -18.58 -1.68
N GLY A 160 14.71 -18.27 -0.84
CA GLY A 160 13.90 -17.05 -0.94
C GLY A 160 12.83 -17.07 -2.06
N ARG A 161 12.65 -18.21 -2.73
CA ARG A 161 11.60 -18.43 -3.73
C ARG A 161 10.51 -19.34 -3.19
N GLU A 162 9.34 -19.28 -3.82
CA GLU A 162 8.22 -20.16 -3.54
C GLU A 162 7.70 -20.84 -4.81
N GLN A 163 7.25 -22.09 -4.67
CA GLN A 163 6.63 -22.85 -5.74
C GLN A 163 5.36 -23.55 -5.23
N MET A 164 4.20 -23.12 -5.74
CA MET A 164 2.92 -23.80 -5.52
C MET A 164 2.90 -25.15 -6.24
N PHE A 165 2.34 -26.18 -5.61
CA PHE A 165 2.13 -27.47 -6.26
C PHE A 165 0.79 -28.10 -5.87
N TYR A 166 0.25 -28.86 -6.82
CA TYR A 166 -0.85 -29.80 -6.63
C TYR A 166 -0.36 -31.16 -7.12
N GLU A 167 -0.45 -32.15 -6.25
CA GLU A 167 0.07 -33.49 -6.52
C GLU A 167 -0.94 -34.55 -6.08
N LEU A 168 -0.96 -35.64 -6.81
CA LEU A 168 -1.69 -36.86 -6.50
C LEU A 168 -0.66 -37.98 -6.36
N GLU A 169 -0.56 -38.55 -5.16
CA GLU A 169 0.24 -39.75 -4.88
C GLU A 169 -0.72 -40.93 -4.65
N ILE A 170 -0.46 -42.09 -5.24
CA ILE A 170 -1.23 -43.31 -5.03
C ILE A 170 -0.30 -44.35 -4.41
N GLU A 171 -0.55 -44.70 -3.16
CA GLU A 171 0.20 -45.72 -2.43
C GLU A 171 -0.61 -47.02 -2.35
N LEU A 172 0.03 -48.15 -2.64
CA LEU A 172 -0.59 -49.46 -2.48
C LEU A 172 -0.75 -49.83 -0.99
N LEU A 173 -1.96 -50.26 -0.63
CA LEU A 173 -2.23 -50.82 0.69
C LEU A 173 -2.02 -52.35 0.68
N PRO A 174 -1.90 -53.01 1.85
CA PRO A 174 -1.60 -54.45 1.93
C PRO A 174 -2.57 -55.38 1.18
N GLU A 175 -3.84 -54.96 0.99
CA GLU A 175 -4.84 -55.73 0.23
C GLU A 175 -4.85 -55.44 -1.27
N GLY A 176 -4.06 -54.46 -1.73
CA GLY A 176 -3.92 -54.07 -3.12
C GLY A 176 -2.83 -54.84 -3.85
N THR A 177 -3.01 -54.98 -5.16
CA THR A 177 -2.04 -55.62 -6.06
C THR A 177 -1.43 -54.60 -7.02
N ARG A 178 -0.30 -54.94 -7.64
CA ARG A 178 0.30 -54.07 -8.67
C ARG A 178 -0.65 -53.83 -9.86
N GLU A 179 -1.45 -54.82 -10.22
CA GLU A 179 -2.49 -54.70 -11.24
C GLU A 179 -3.57 -53.68 -10.85
N ASP A 180 -3.97 -53.62 -9.57
CA ASP A 180 -4.89 -52.61 -9.07
C ASP A 180 -4.30 -51.19 -9.23
N LEU A 181 -3.02 -50.99 -8.91
CA LEU A 181 -2.31 -49.71 -9.04
C LEU A 181 -2.20 -49.26 -10.50
N ASP A 182 -1.76 -50.16 -11.39
CA ASP A 182 -1.59 -49.88 -12.81
C ASP A 182 -2.96 -49.56 -13.47
N THR A 183 -4.01 -50.31 -13.12
CA THR A 183 -5.38 -50.07 -13.63
C THR A 183 -5.94 -48.75 -13.12
N LEU A 184 -5.80 -48.46 -11.82
CA LEU A 184 -6.24 -47.20 -11.21
C LEU A 184 -5.54 -45.99 -11.83
N GLY A 185 -4.22 -46.07 -12.02
CA GLY A 185 -3.43 -45.02 -12.68
C GLY A 185 -3.90 -44.76 -14.11
N ALA A 186 -4.09 -45.82 -14.90
CA ALA A 186 -4.57 -45.71 -16.29
C ALA A 186 -5.96 -45.07 -16.38
N LEU A 187 -6.89 -45.47 -15.49
CA LEU A 187 -8.23 -44.90 -15.46
C LEU A 187 -8.23 -43.41 -15.04
N LEU A 188 -7.40 -43.03 -14.07
CA LEU A 188 -7.26 -41.64 -13.64
C LEU A 188 -6.69 -40.75 -14.75
N GLN A 189 -5.68 -41.23 -15.48
CA GLN A 189 -5.12 -40.51 -16.63
C GLN A 189 -6.07 -40.44 -17.83
N ALA A 190 -6.94 -41.43 -18.01
CA ALA A 190 -7.96 -41.40 -19.06
C ALA A 190 -9.07 -40.36 -18.76
N GLN A 191 -9.41 -40.17 -17.48
CA GLN A 191 -10.45 -39.23 -17.07
C GLN A 191 -9.92 -37.81 -16.79
N PHE A 192 -8.68 -37.67 -16.36
CA PHE A 192 -8.06 -36.41 -15.97
C PHE A 192 -6.70 -36.23 -16.64
N PRO A 193 -6.34 -35.03 -17.13
CA PRO A 193 -5.03 -34.72 -17.72
C PRO A 193 -3.90 -34.69 -16.67
N LEU A 194 -3.65 -35.82 -16.02
CA LEU A 194 -2.61 -36.01 -15.00
C LEU A 194 -1.26 -36.30 -15.67
N GLN A 195 -0.22 -35.56 -15.26
CA GLN A 195 1.13 -35.73 -15.77
C GLN A 195 1.95 -36.56 -14.76
N PRO A 196 2.53 -37.70 -15.15
CA PRO A 196 3.46 -38.42 -14.27
C PRO A 196 4.60 -37.50 -13.84
N ASP A 197 4.93 -37.46 -12.55
CA ASP A 197 6.01 -36.64 -12.03
C ASP A 197 7.12 -37.51 -11.41
N ASN A 198 8.32 -37.41 -11.99
CA ASN A 198 9.49 -38.14 -11.55
C ASN A 198 10.32 -37.37 -10.51
N LEU A 199 10.01 -36.08 -10.27
CA LEU A 199 10.69 -35.27 -9.28
C LEU A 199 10.01 -35.41 -7.92
N SER A 200 10.80 -35.69 -6.89
CA SER A 200 10.32 -35.61 -5.51
C SER A 200 10.10 -34.14 -5.11
N LYS A 201 9.26 -33.92 -4.09
CA LYS A 201 9.07 -32.60 -3.48
C LYS A 201 10.41 -31.96 -3.06
N LEU A 202 11.34 -32.76 -2.52
CA LEU A 202 12.71 -32.34 -2.19
C LEU A 202 13.50 -31.94 -3.45
N ALA A 203 13.46 -32.74 -4.52
CA ALA A 203 14.17 -32.43 -5.76
C ALA A 203 13.67 -31.10 -6.39
N ARG A 204 12.36 -30.84 -6.34
CA ARG A 204 11.76 -29.56 -6.77
C ARG A 204 12.28 -28.40 -5.92
N GLY A 205 12.31 -28.56 -4.59
CA GLY A 205 12.85 -27.53 -3.69
C GLY A 205 14.35 -27.28 -3.87
N LEU A 206 15.15 -28.31 -4.14
CA LEU A 206 16.57 -28.15 -4.42
C LEU A 206 16.83 -27.47 -5.76
N ALA A 207 16.05 -27.78 -6.80
CA ALA A 207 16.13 -27.06 -8.08
C ALA A 207 15.81 -25.56 -7.91
N LEU A 208 14.78 -25.25 -7.11
CA LEU A 208 14.40 -23.88 -6.79
C LEU A 208 15.53 -23.13 -6.02
N LEU A 209 16.23 -23.83 -5.13
CA LEU A 209 17.40 -23.31 -4.43
C LEU A 209 18.58 -23.04 -5.38
N ASP A 210 18.86 -23.95 -6.32
CA ASP A 210 19.94 -23.82 -7.30
C ASP A 210 19.68 -22.62 -8.25
N GLU A 211 18.44 -22.40 -8.68
CA GLU A 211 18.07 -21.23 -9.49
C GLU A 211 18.29 -19.90 -8.75
N ALA A 212 18.00 -19.87 -7.44
CA ALA A 212 18.22 -18.68 -6.62
C ALA A 212 19.71 -18.30 -6.54
N VAL A 213 20.59 -19.30 -6.45
CA VAL A 213 22.06 -19.10 -6.44
C VAL A 213 22.53 -18.56 -7.79
N LEU A 214 22.05 -19.12 -8.90
CA LEU A 214 22.42 -18.67 -10.25
C LEU A 214 21.99 -17.22 -10.53
N ASP A 215 20.77 -16.84 -10.13
CA ASP A 215 20.29 -15.47 -10.32
C ASP A 215 21.03 -14.46 -9.44
N ALA A 216 21.46 -14.86 -8.24
CA ALA A 216 22.31 -14.03 -7.39
C ALA A 216 23.71 -13.81 -8.00
N GLU A 217 24.31 -14.85 -8.59
CA GLU A 217 25.59 -14.75 -9.30
C GLU A 217 25.51 -13.91 -10.58
N ASP A 218 24.42 -14.04 -11.34
CA ASP A 218 24.20 -13.26 -12.57
C ASP A 218 23.81 -11.80 -12.27
N ALA A 219 23.07 -11.54 -11.19
CA ALA A 219 22.85 -10.19 -10.67
C ALA A 219 24.17 -9.53 -10.24
N ALA A 220 25.04 -10.25 -9.53
CA ALA A 220 26.36 -9.77 -9.11
C ALA A 220 27.30 -9.47 -10.31
N LYS A 221 27.18 -10.21 -11.42
CA LYS A 221 27.91 -9.92 -12.66
C LYS A 221 27.37 -8.69 -13.40
N ARG A 222 26.05 -8.47 -13.40
CA ARG A 222 25.40 -7.30 -14.02
C ARG A 222 25.65 -5.99 -13.28
N LEU A 223 25.89 -6.06 -11.96
CA LEU A 223 26.15 -4.92 -11.08
C LEU A 223 27.56 -4.30 -11.21
N LYS A 224 28.48 -4.86 -12.00
CA LYS A 224 29.86 -4.33 -12.15
C LYS A 224 29.98 -3.09 -13.05
N GLY A 225 28.89 -2.53 -13.56
CA GLY A 225 28.90 -1.32 -14.40
C GLY A 225 27.82 -0.31 -14.03
N GLY A 226 28.16 0.65 -13.16
CA GLY A 226 27.32 1.81 -12.84
C GLY A 226 27.17 2.01 -11.34
N ASP A 227 27.55 3.19 -10.86
CA ASP A 227 27.52 3.59 -9.45
C ASP A 227 26.23 3.19 -8.72
N VAL A 228 26.32 2.25 -7.78
CA VAL A 228 25.26 1.96 -6.82
C VAL A 228 25.84 1.85 -5.41
N ILE A 229 25.24 2.68 -4.56
CA ILE A 229 25.50 2.92 -3.15
C ILE A 229 25.38 1.60 -2.36
N SER A 230 26.37 1.32 -1.53
CA SER A 230 26.35 0.22 -0.56
C SER A 230 25.33 0.51 0.54
N ALA A 231 24.12 -0.03 0.41
CA ALA A 231 23.15 -0.13 1.49
C ALA A 231 23.65 -1.16 2.52
N SER A 232 24.26 -0.67 3.60
CA SER A 232 24.71 -1.48 4.72
C SER A 232 23.53 -2.06 5.51
N THR A 233 23.85 -3.13 6.24
CA THR A 233 23.08 -3.98 7.17
C THR A 233 22.13 -3.26 8.16
N GLU A 234 22.11 -1.93 8.23
CA GLU A 234 21.17 -1.15 9.05
C GLU A 234 19.81 -0.90 8.38
N GLN A 235 19.72 -1.00 7.05
CA GLN A 235 18.56 -0.53 6.27
C GLN A 235 17.36 -1.50 6.20
N SER A 236 17.26 -2.52 7.05
CA SER A 236 16.12 -3.46 7.04
C SER A 236 15.68 -3.92 8.44
N LEU A 237 16.06 -3.18 9.47
CA LEU A 237 15.79 -3.57 10.84
C LEU A 237 14.30 -3.43 11.21
N ILE A 238 13.59 -2.40 10.71
CA ILE A 238 12.16 -2.26 10.98
C ILE A 238 11.40 -3.42 10.35
N ARG A 239 11.74 -3.79 9.10
CA ARG A 239 11.20 -4.99 8.44
C ARG A 239 11.43 -6.24 9.27
N LEU A 240 12.66 -6.48 9.73
CA LEU A 240 13.01 -7.66 10.51
C LEU A 240 12.22 -7.73 11.82
N LEU A 241 12.15 -6.62 12.57
CA LEU A 241 11.39 -6.57 13.82
C LEU A 241 9.88 -6.68 13.59
N ALA A 242 9.34 -6.09 12.52
CA ALA A 242 7.93 -6.19 12.19
C ALA A 242 7.53 -7.64 11.86
N LEU A 243 8.32 -8.34 11.05
CA LEU A 243 8.09 -9.75 10.74
C LEU A 243 8.30 -10.64 11.98
N THR A 244 9.30 -10.35 12.81
CA THR A 244 9.51 -11.08 14.07
C THR A 244 8.33 -10.92 15.03
N LEU A 245 7.79 -9.70 15.16
CA LEU A 245 6.60 -9.45 15.97
C LEU A 245 5.38 -10.18 15.40
N LEU A 246 5.18 -10.14 14.08
CA LEU A 246 4.09 -10.90 13.45
C LEU A 246 4.21 -12.40 13.72
N ASP A 247 5.39 -12.97 13.48
CA ASP A 247 5.63 -14.42 13.51
C ASP A 247 5.67 -14.97 14.95
N ARG A 248 6.11 -14.17 15.94
CA ARG A 248 6.33 -14.66 17.33
C ARG A 248 5.36 -14.10 18.36
N ALA A 249 4.83 -12.89 18.16
CA ALA A 249 3.94 -12.24 19.12
C ALA A 249 2.46 -12.45 18.82
N ILE A 250 2.12 -12.98 17.66
CA ILE A 250 0.74 -13.21 17.26
C ILE A 250 0.49 -14.71 17.16
N PRO A 251 -0.65 -15.22 17.68
CA PRO A 251 -1.02 -16.63 17.51
C PRO A 251 -1.07 -17.05 16.04
N GLU A 252 -0.64 -18.28 15.76
CA GLU A 252 -0.73 -18.88 14.43
C GLU A 252 -2.17 -18.87 13.91
N GLY A 253 -2.34 -18.59 12.61
CA GLY A 253 -3.66 -18.48 11.95
C GLY A 253 -4.36 -17.12 12.11
N ALA A 254 -3.85 -16.19 12.92
CA ALA A 254 -4.42 -14.84 13.04
C ALA A 254 -4.22 -13.96 11.79
N PHE A 255 -3.22 -14.31 10.96
CA PHE A 255 -2.86 -13.67 9.71
C PHE A 255 -2.55 -14.72 8.64
N LEU A 256 -3.08 -14.54 7.43
CA LEU A 256 -2.69 -15.28 6.22
C LEU A 256 -1.28 -14.89 5.71
N PRO A 257 -0.59 -15.76 4.93
CA PRO A 257 0.74 -15.48 4.35
C PRO A 257 0.83 -14.15 3.57
N VAL A 258 -0.23 -13.80 2.84
CA VAL A 258 -0.30 -12.52 2.13
C VAL A 258 -0.12 -11.33 3.09
N HIS A 259 -0.64 -11.37 4.31
CA HIS A 259 -0.47 -10.27 5.27
C HIS A 259 0.98 -10.12 5.73
N ARG A 260 1.71 -11.23 5.87
CA ARG A 260 3.15 -11.22 6.15
C ARG A 260 3.92 -10.54 5.02
N ARG A 261 3.59 -10.87 3.77
CA ARG A 261 4.14 -10.23 2.55
C ARG A 261 3.84 -8.72 2.53
N LEU A 262 2.60 -8.31 2.78
CA LEU A 262 2.19 -6.90 2.81
C LEU A 262 2.91 -6.11 3.91
N LEU A 263 3.05 -6.69 5.11
CA LEU A 263 3.79 -6.06 6.21
C LEU A 263 5.28 -5.92 5.86
N GLY A 264 5.90 -6.98 5.33
CA GLY A 264 7.31 -6.96 4.92
C GLY A 264 7.59 -5.92 3.83
N LEU A 265 6.68 -5.82 2.85
CA LEU A 265 6.72 -4.82 1.78
C LEU A 265 6.66 -3.39 2.34
N ALA A 266 5.64 -3.10 3.16
CA ALA A 266 5.45 -1.78 3.73
C ALA A 266 6.64 -1.36 4.62
N ALA A 267 7.18 -2.30 5.41
CA ALA A 267 8.31 -2.06 6.27
C ALA A 267 9.60 -1.78 5.48
N ALA A 268 9.85 -2.53 4.39
CA ALA A 268 10.99 -2.29 3.50
C ALA A 268 10.94 -0.88 2.88
N CYS A 269 9.78 -0.47 2.37
CA CYS A 269 9.62 0.87 1.81
C CYS A 269 9.78 1.96 2.87
N TYR A 270 9.36 1.69 4.11
CA TYR A 270 9.54 2.63 5.23
C TYR A 270 11.00 2.76 5.67
N ASP A 271 11.72 1.65 5.78
CA ASP A 271 13.17 1.63 6.02
C ASP A 271 13.92 2.42 4.93
N ALA A 272 13.59 2.19 3.65
CA ALA A 272 14.19 2.90 2.53
C ALA A 272 13.89 4.41 2.55
N ALA A 273 12.66 4.80 2.92
CA ALA A 273 12.29 6.20 3.06
C ALA A 273 13.07 6.89 4.20
N LEU A 274 13.26 6.22 5.33
CA LEU A 274 14.08 6.71 6.43
C LEU A 274 15.55 6.85 6.04
N ALA A 275 16.12 5.84 5.36
CA ALA A 275 17.50 5.85 4.89
C ALA A 275 17.78 7.00 3.91
N ALA A 276 16.77 7.42 3.15
CA ALA A 276 16.85 8.55 2.24
C ALA A 276 16.71 9.92 2.92
N GLY A 277 16.41 9.98 4.22
CA GLY A 277 16.32 11.23 4.99
C GLY A 277 15.19 12.16 4.54
N VAL A 278 14.11 11.63 3.97
CA VAL A 278 12.96 12.43 3.55
C VAL A 278 12.19 12.96 4.75
N GLU A 279 11.62 14.17 4.62
CA GLU A 279 10.93 14.85 5.74
C GLU A 279 9.71 14.06 6.25
N VAL A 280 9.00 13.35 5.36
CA VAL A 280 7.79 12.58 5.69
C VAL A 280 7.92 11.14 5.20
N PRO A 281 8.62 10.26 5.94
CA PRO A 281 8.95 8.90 5.51
C PRO A 281 7.71 8.02 5.28
N GLU A 282 6.62 8.23 6.04
CA GLU A 282 5.39 7.45 5.86
C GLU A 282 4.75 7.71 4.49
N ARG A 283 4.78 8.98 4.05
CA ARG A 283 4.23 9.38 2.75
C ARG A 283 5.08 8.84 1.61
N ALA A 284 6.39 8.96 1.75
CA ALA A 284 7.36 8.43 0.78
C ALA A 284 7.21 6.92 0.63
N ALA A 285 7.19 6.17 1.73
CA ALA A 285 7.02 4.72 1.73
C ALA A 285 5.72 4.27 1.04
N ARG A 286 4.60 4.93 1.33
CA ARG A 286 3.34 4.67 0.62
C ARG A 286 3.45 4.95 -0.87
N ASP A 287 4.03 6.11 -1.24
CA ASP A 287 4.19 6.46 -2.65
C ASP A 287 5.09 5.45 -3.37
N MET A 288 6.11 4.89 -2.69
CA MET A 288 6.93 3.80 -3.20
C MET A 288 6.12 2.52 -3.43
N VAL A 289 5.36 2.07 -2.44
CA VAL A 289 4.48 0.88 -2.59
C VAL A 289 3.51 1.05 -3.75
N LEU A 290 2.90 2.25 -3.90
CA LEU A 290 1.94 2.54 -4.96
C LEU A 290 2.57 2.76 -6.34
N SER A 291 3.88 2.92 -6.45
CA SER A 291 4.56 3.11 -7.75
C SER A 291 5.37 1.89 -8.18
N ALA A 292 5.60 0.95 -7.28
CA ALA A 292 6.20 -0.34 -7.59
C ALA A 292 5.27 -1.16 -8.51
N GLN A 293 5.86 -1.79 -9.53
CA GLN A 293 5.22 -2.85 -10.29
C GLN A 293 5.40 -4.15 -9.50
N ILE A 294 4.32 -4.63 -8.90
CA ILE A 294 4.32 -5.82 -8.03
C ILE A 294 3.33 -6.82 -8.65
N ASP A 295 3.86 -7.81 -9.36
CA ASP A 295 3.04 -8.73 -10.17
C ASP A 295 2.21 -9.72 -9.33
N ASP A 296 2.59 -9.94 -8.07
CA ASP A 296 1.94 -10.90 -7.15
C ASP A 296 0.82 -10.28 -6.27
N LEU A 297 0.57 -8.96 -6.37
CA LEU A 297 -0.44 -8.28 -5.55
C LEU A 297 -1.56 -7.69 -6.39
N ASP A 298 -2.81 -7.90 -5.94
CA ASP A 298 -3.93 -7.13 -6.48
C ASP A 298 -3.92 -5.67 -5.97
N ALA A 299 -4.75 -4.83 -6.58
CA ALA A 299 -4.77 -3.41 -6.26
C ALA A 299 -5.25 -3.08 -4.83
N ASP A 300 -6.06 -3.94 -4.20
CA ASP A 300 -6.53 -3.74 -2.83
C ASP A 300 -5.46 -4.20 -1.82
N GLN A 301 -4.76 -5.29 -2.10
CA GLN A 301 -3.58 -5.74 -1.36
C GLN A 301 -2.45 -4.70 -1.41
N GLN A 302 -2.12 -4.17 -2.59
CA GLN A 302 -1.12 -3.12 -2.74
C GLN A 302 -1.54 -1.84 -1.99
N ALA A 303 -2.82 -1.46 -2.04
CA ALA A 303 -3.34 -0.34 -1.26
C ALA A 303 -3.28 -0.60 0.27
N LEU A 304 -3.50 -1.84 0.70
CA LEU A 304 -3.40 -2.24 2.11
C LEU A 304 -1.96 -2.07 2.61
N ALA A 305 -0.98 -2.61 1.88
CA ALA A 305 0.43 -2.40 2.19
C ALA A 305 0.79 -0.90 2.20
N ALA A 306 0.31 -0.14 1.22
CA ALA A 306 0.56 1.29 1.12
C ALA A 306 -0.05 2.08 2.31
N ALA A 307 -1.13 1.60 2.92
CA ALA A 307 -1.75 2.26 4.07
C ALA A 307 -0.96 2.07 5.38
N LEU A 308 -0.10 1.04 5.50
CA LEU A 308 0.56 0.69 6.75
C LEU A 308 1.57 1.74 7.24
N PRO A 309 2.45 2.32 6.41
CA PRO A 309 3.39 3.35 6.85
C PRO A 309 2.67 4.54 7.50
N GLY A 310 1.47 4.87 7.02
CA GLY A 310 0.61 5.89 7.61
C GLY A 310 0.19 5.62 9.07
N MET A 311 0.43 4.45 9.65
CA MET A 311 0.16 4.14 11.06
C MET A 311 1.38 4.37 11.97
N VAL A 312 2.57 4.59 11.39
CA VAL A 312 3.82 4.78 12.14
C VAL A 312 3.90 6.16 12.79
N ARG A 313 3.23 7.20 12.27
CA ARG A 313 3.22 8.57 12.84
C ARG A 313 2.71 8.67 14.28
N ALA A 314 3.18 9.64 15.08
CA ALA A 314 2.81 9.79 16.50
C ALA A 314 1.32 9.64 16.82
N ARG A 315 0.46 10.36 16.08
CA ARG A 315 -1.00 10.23 16.19
C ARG A 315 -1.56 9.50 14.97
N VAL A 316 -2.12 8.31 15.19
CA VAL A 316 -2.73 7.48 14.13
C VAL A 316 -3.98 8.18 13.58
N ARG A 317 -3.96 8.53 12.29
CA ARG A 317 -5.07 9.22 11.61
C ARG A 317 -5.42 8.52 10.29
N PRO A 318 -5.99 7.31 10.34
CA PRO A 318 -6.20 6.46 9.16
C PRO A 318 -7.15 7.10 8.16
N ARG A 319 -8.15 7.86 8.63
CA ARG A 319 -9.08 8.64 7.80
C ARG A 319 -8.45 9.82 7.06
N ARG A 320 -7.16 10.09 7.24
CA ARG A 320 -6.39 11.06 6.44
C ARG A 320 -5.54 10.41 5.37
N ASP A 321 -5.52 9.08 5.29
CA ASP A 321 -4.76 8.34 4.31
C ASP A 321 -5.67 7.85 3.16
N PRO A 322 -5.45 8.30 1.91
CA PRO A 322 -6.19 7.80 0.76
C PRO A 322 -6.07 6.28 0.59
N ALA A 323 -4.92 5.67 0.87
CA ALA A 323 -4.75 4.23 0.74
C ALA A 323 -5.68 3.48 1.71
N PHE A 324 -5.78 3.97 2.96
CA PHE A 324 -6.70 3.42 3.95
C PHE A 324 -8.18 3.63 3.61
N ILE A 325 -8.55 4.84 3.16
CA ILE A 325 -9.95 5.18 2.86
C ILE A 325 -10.51 4.28 1.75
N ARG A 326 -9.70 3.94 0.75
CA ARG A 326 -10.10 3.04 -0.34
C ARG A 326 -10.60 1.68 0.17
N LEU A 327 -9.92 1.13 1.17
CA LEU A 327 -10.07 -0.25 1.62
C LEU A 327 -11.49 -0.57 2.09
N SER A 328 -11.87 -1.85 1.95
CA SER A 328 -13.08 -2.40 2.55
C SER A 328 -13.03 -2.30 4.09
N GLU A 329 -14.16 -2.42 4.78
CA GLU A 329 -14.15 -2.39 6.25
C GLU A 329 -13.32 -3.54 6.86
N SER A 330 -13.27 -4.70 6.18
CA SER A 330 -12.44 -5.83 6.59
C SER A 330 -10.96 -5.51 6.44
N ASP A 331 -10.57 -4.96 5.29
CA ASP A 331 -9.18 -4.62 5.00
C ASP A 331 -8.70 -3.41 5.80
N GLN A 332 -9.60 -2.49 6.17
CA GLN A 332 -9.29 -1.42 7.11
C GLN A 332 -8.93 -1.97 8.49
N LYS A 333 -9.70 -2.94 9.01
CA LYS A 333 -9.36 -3.63 10.27
C LYS A 333 -8.01 -4.34 10.16
N MET A 334 -7.78 -5.02 9.04
CA MET A 334 -6.51 -5.70 8.79
C MET A 334 -5.33 -4.71 8.72
N ALA A 335 -5.48 -3.58 8.02
CA ALA A 335 -4.48 -2.53 7.92
C ALA A 335 -4.17 -1.90 9.29
N LEU A 336 -5.16 -1.73 10.17
CA LEU A 336 -4.91 -1.26 11.54
C LEU A 336 -4.11 -2.29 12.35
N ARG A 337 -4.41 -3.58 12.22
CA ARG A 337 -3.66 -4.66 12.91
C ARG A 337 -2.22 -4.75 12.42
N LEU A 338 -1.98 -4.81 11.11
CA LEU A 338 -0.61 -4.84 10.55
C LEU A 338 0.14 -3.53 10.81
N GLY A 339 -0.56 -2.39 10.72
CA GLY A 339 -0.01 -1.08 11.04
C GLY A 339 0.39 -0.94 12.50
N ALA A 340 -0.31 -1.61 13.43
CA ALA A 340 0.09 -1.67 14.83
C ALA A 340 1.44 -2.39 15.03
N ILE A 341 1.66 -3.47 14.28
CA ILE A 341 2.91 -4.22 14.29
C ILE A 341 4.06 -3.38 13.73
N LEU A 342 3.85 -2.76 12.56
CA LEU A 342 4.84 -1.89 11.93
C LEU A 342 5.19 -0.68 12.82
N ARG A 343 4.17 -0.05 13.41
CA ARG A 343 4.32 1.08 14.34
C ARG A 343 5.17 0.72 15.55
N LEU A 344 4.93 -0.45 16.15
CA LEU A 344 5.71 -0.91 17.29
C LEU A 344 7.14 -1.26 16.89
N ALA A 345 7.34 -1.96 15.77
CA ALA A 345 8.67 -2.26 15.24
C ALA A 345 9.49 -0.99 14.99
N ALA A 346 8.90 0.02 14.36
CA ALA A 346 9.56 1.31 14.13
C ALA A 346 9.95 2.01 15.45
N ALA A 347 9.07 1.98 16.46
CA ALA A 347 9.37 2.55 17.78
C ALA A 347 10.53 1.82 18.48
N LEU A 348 10.61 0.49 18.37
CA LEU A 348 11.74 -0.29 18.89
C LEU A 348 13.05 0.12 18.22
N VAL A 349 13.06 0.26 16.88
CA VAL A 349 14.25 0.70 16.14
C VAL A 349 14.69 2.10 16.51
N GLU A 350 13.74 3.02 16.68
CA GLU A 350 13.96 4.41 17.09
C GLU A 350 14.64 4.49 18.47
N GLN A 351 14.31 3.56 19.38
CA GLN A 351 14.97 3.42 20.69
C GLN A 351 16.24 2.57 20.65
N SER A 352 16.82 2.35 19.46
CA SER A 352 18.02 1.53 19.27
C SER A 352 17.90 0.08 19.75
N ILE A 353 16.68 -0.45 19.88
CA ILE A 353 16.47 -1.85 20.25
C ILE A 353 16.81 -2.72 19.03
N ARG A 354 17.67 -3.72 19.25
CA ARG A 354 18.14 -4.67 18.22
C ARG A 354 17.81 -6.12 18.54
N THR A 355 17.53 -6.42 19.81
CA THR A 355 17.19 -7.77 20.26
C THR A 355 15.88 -7.75 21.04
N LEU A 356 15.07 -8.77 20.81
CA LEU A 356 13.73 -8.91 21.38
C LEU A 356 13.46 -10.40 21.64
N ALA A 357 13.02 -10.72 22.86
CA ALA A 357 12.32 -11.96 23.13
C ALA A 357 10.82 -11.71 23.26
N VAL A 358 10.04 -12.69 22.82
CA VAL A 358 8.59 -12.66 22.87
C VAL A 358 8.10 -13.84 23.68
N ALA A 359 7.27 -13.57 24.68
CA ALA A 359 6.59 -14.57 25.48
C ALA A 359 5.08 -14.30 25.49
N HIS A 360 4.31 -15.35 25.74
CA HIS A 360 2.85 -15.27 25.88
C HIS A 360 2.48 -15.62 27.31
N THR A 361 1.82 -14.70 28.01
CA THR A 361 1.41 -14.88 29.42
C THR A 361 -0.07 -14.55 29.56
N ASN A 362 -0.91 -15.55 29.86
CA ASN A 362 -2.36 -15.37 30.07
C ASN A 362 -3.09 -14.60 28.95
N GLY A 363 -2.71 -14.83 27.68
CA GLY A 363 -3.28 -14.14 26.52
C GLY A 363 -2.75 -12.72 26.27
N ALA A 364 -1.73 -12.29 27.02
CA ALA A 364 -0.97 -11.06 26.77
C ALA A 364 0.40 -11.37 26.18
N VAL A 365 0.85 -10.48 25.28
CA VAL A 365 2.19 -10.52 24.70
C VAL A 365 3.15 -9.83 25.65
N ALA A 366 4.21 -10.51 26.07
CA ALA A 366 5.31 -9.93 26.83
C ALA A 366 6.54 -9.79 25.93
N LEU A 367 7.05 -8.56 25.80
CA LEU A 367 8.21 -8.21 24.98
C LEU A 367 9.39 -7.87 25.90
N THR A 368 10.47 -8.64 25.78
CA THR A 368 11.70 -8.43 26.54
C THR A 368 12.78 -7.85 25.62
N LEU A 369 13.30 -6.67 25.94
CA LEU A 369 14.12 -5.83 25.06
C LEU A 369 15.58 -5.81 25.53
N ALA A 370 16.54 -5.87 24.60
CA ALA A 370 17.94 -5.57 24.91
C ALA A 370 18.75 -4.95 23.74
N PRO A 371 19.84 -4.21 24.06
CA PRO A 371 20.02 -3.51 25.33
C PRO A 371 19.00 -2.37 25.45
N GLY A 372 18.56 -2.05 26.65
CA GLY A 372 17.76 -0.86 26.91
C GLY A 372 18.01 -0.38 28.33
N THR A 373 17.59 0.85 28.60
CA THR A 373 17.43 1.39 29.96
C THR A 373 15.94 1.62 30.20
N ASP A 374 15.47 1.72 31.45
CA ASP A 374 14.03 1.88 31.74
C ASP A 374 13.41 3.13 31.07
N ASP A 375 14.22 4.12 30.74
CA ASP A 375 13.82 5.34 30.03
C ASP A 375 13.32 5.11 28.59
N VAL A 376 13.69 3.99 27.94
CA VAL A 376 13.19 3.64 26.60
C VAL A 376 11.76 3.07 26.62
N LEU A 377 11.27 2.63 27.79
CA LEU A 377 9.96 1.98 27.91
C LEU A 377 8.80 2.95 27.73
N GLU A 378 8.91 4.19 28.19
CA GLU A 378 7.87 5.21 28.05
C GLU A 378 7.50 5.47 26.57
N PRO A 379 8.45 5.81 25.67
CA PRO A 379 8.13 6.04 24.26
C PRO A 379 7.58 4.78 23.57
N ILE A 380 8.10 3.58 23.88
CA ILE A 380 7.59 2.32 23.31
C ILE A 380 6.15 2.04 23.80
N THR A 381 5.87 2.27 25.07
CA THR A 381 4.54 2.08 25.68
C THR A 381 3.51 3.06 25.11
N ALA A 382 3.93 4.31 24.83
CA ALA A 382 3.10 5.30 24.16
C ALA A 382 2.78 4.89 22.71
N ARG A 383 3.71 4.22 22.01
CA ARG A 383 3.56 3.77 20.62
C ARG A 383 2.84 2.42 20.45
N SER A 384 2.50 1.74 21.54
CA SER A 384 1.72 0.48 21.53
C SER A 384 0.21 0.67 21.74
N ASP A 385 -0.27 1.92 21.69
CA ASP A 385 -1.69 2.27 21.75
C ASP A 385 -2.53 1.50 20.71
N LEU A 386 -2.12 1.56 19.44
CA LEU A 386 -2.83 0.87 18.37
C LEU A 386 -2.76 -0.66 18.51
N TRP A 387 -1.67 -1.20 19.07
CA TRP A 387 -1.53 -2.63 19.34
C TRP A 387 -2.55 -3.08 20.39
N ARG A 388 -2.66 -2.34 21.50
CA ARG A 388 -3.64 -2.63 22.55
C ARG A 388 -5.08 -2.61 22.03
N ASP A 389 -5.38 -1.66 21.16
CA ASP A 389 -6.73 -1.49 20.60
C ASP A 389 -7.09 -2.55 19.55
N GLN A 390 -6.13 -3.03 18.76
CA GLN A 390 -6.40 -3.85 17.57
C GLN A 390 -5.97 -5.31 17.69
N ILE A 391 -5.04 -5.63 18.60
CA ILE A 391 -4.47 -6.97 18.75
C ILE A 391 -4.75 -7.49 20.15
N GLY A 392 -4.39 -6.74 21.19
CA GLY A 392 -4.59 -7.14 22.58
C GLY A 392 -3.52 -6.62 23.53
N PRO A 393 -3.54 -7.05 24.80
CA PRO A 393 -2.61 -6.55 25.82
C PRO A 393 -1.15 -6.88 25.47
N VAL A 394 -0.28 -5.90 25.68
CA VAL A 394 1.18 -6.02 25.51
C VAL A 394 1.91 -5.39 26.69
N THR A 395 2.94 -6.06 27.20
CA THR A 395 3.82 -5.60 28.27
C THR A 395 5.27 -5.60 27.82
N PHE A 396 6.08 -4.73 28.44
CA PHE A 396 7.48 -4.54 28.09
C PHE A 396 8.37 -4.73 29.32
N ALA A 397 9.52 -5.37 29.13
CA ALA A 397 10.58 -5.49 30.13
C ALA A 397 11.94 -5.31 29.46
N VAL A 398 12.92 -4.80 30.18
CA VAL A 398 14.27 -4.56 29.68
C VAL A 398 15.25 -5.49 30.40
N VAL A 399 16.22 -6.04 29.65
CA VAL A 399 17.27 -6.92 30.19
C VAL A 399 18.64 -6.56 29.60
N GLU A 400 19.70 -7.08 30.21
CA GLU A 400 21.08 -6.95 29.69
C GLU A 400 21.26 -7.74 28.37
N HIS A 401 22.14 -7.24 27.49
CA HIS A 401 22.27 -7.70 26.09
C HIS A 401 22.61 -9.18 25.94
N ASP A 402 23.42 -9.73 26.84
CA ASP A 402 23.92 -11.11 26.78
C ASP A 402 22.81 -12.17 26.96
N ALA A 403 21.61 -11.75 27.36
CA ALA A 403 20.45 -12.63 27.57
C ALA A 403 19.65 -12.93 26.28
N LEU A 404 19.90 -12.24 25.16
CA LEU A 404 19.10 -12.34 23.94
C LEU A 404 19.94 -12.57 22.69
N ALA A 405 19.51 -13.50 21.83
CA ALA A 405 20.16 -13.75 20.54
C ALA A 405 19.84 -12.61 19.53
N PRO A 406 20.80 -12.22 18.67
CA PRO A 406 20.56 -11.25 17.61
C PRO A 406 19.55 -11.77 16.59
N LEU A 407 18.74 -10.86 16.03
CA LEU A 407 17.77 -11.20 15.01
C LEU A 407 18.48 -11.55 13.67
N PRO A 408 18.04 -12.59 12.95
CA PRO A 408 18.63 -12.97 11.67
C PRO A 408 18.39 -11.89 10.61
N VAL A 409 19.44 -11.43 9.93
CA VAL A 409 19.34 -10.38 8.90
C VAL A 409 19.02 -11.02 7.54
N GLU A 410 17.89 -10.64 6.95
CA GLU A 410 17.60 -10.93 5.53
C GLU A 410 18.11 -9.78 4.64
N PRO A 411 18.69 -10.05 3.47
CA PRO A 411 19.06 -9.01 2.51
C PRO A 411 17.81 -8.28 1.99
N PRO A 412 17.92 -6.99 1.63
CA PRO A 412 16.80 -6.24 1.06
C PRO A 412 16.36 -6.86 -0.26
N ASP A 413 15.05 -6.87 -0.51
CA ASP A 413 14.48 -7.35 -1.77
C ASP A 413 14.92 -6.40 -2.92
N PRO A 414 15.62 -6.90 -3.95
CA PRO A 414 16.15 -6.08 -5.05
C PRO A 414 15.05 -5.40 -5.88
N ALA A 415 13.79 -5.83 -5.79
CA ALA A 415 12.65 -5.16 -6.43
C ALA A 415 12.47 -3.69 -6.01
N PHE A 416 13.09 -3.27 -4.90
CA PHE A 416 12.98 -1.91 -4.33
C PHE A 416 14.21 -1.02 -4.53
N ALA A 417 15.26 -1.52 -5.18
CA ALA A 417 16.49 -0.74 -5.43
C ALA A 417 16.30 0.44 -6.40
N VAL A 418 15.10 0.61 -6.98
CA VAL A 418 14.84 1.56 -8.08
C VAL A 418 13.56 2.37 -7.84
N LEU A 419 13.50 3.16 -6.77
CA LEU A 419 12.49 4.21 -6.67
C LEU A 419 13.14 5.54 -6.28
N LYS A 420 13.25 6.45 -7.26
CA LYS A 420 13.70 7.82 -7.01
C LYS A 420 12.63 8.54 -6.20
N LEU A 421 12.98 8.86 -4.96
CA LEU A 421 12.19 9.70 -4.06
C LEU A 421 12.22 11.13 -4.57
N THR A 422 11.12 11.60 -5.13
CA THR A 422 11.00 13.01 -5.53
C THR A 422 9.69 13.59 -5.05
N ASP A 423 9.79 14.66 -4.25
CA ASP A 423 8.62 15.34 -3.72
C ASP A 423 7.82 16.07 -4.81
N GLY A 424 8.51 16.64 -5.79
CA GLY A 424 7.90 17.34 -6.89
C GLY A 424 7.65 16.47 -8.12
N LEU A 425 7.00 17.05 -9.13
CA LEU A 425 7.04 16.50 -10.48
C LEU A 425 8.42 16.71 -11.09
N GLN A 426 8.97 15.67 -11.71
CA GLN A 426 10.24 15.71 -12.44
C GLN A 426 10.00 15.65 -13.94
N GLY A 427 10.74 16.43 -14.73
CA GLY A 427 10.54 16.46 -16.19
C GLY A 427 10.71 15.09 -16.87
N GLY A 428 11.54 14.19 -16.32
CA GLY A 428 11.80 12.86 -16.89
C GLY A 428 10.84 11.75 -16.48
N GLU A 429 9.97 11.96 -15.49
CA GLU A 429 9.12 10.89 -14.97
C GLU A 429 7.85 10.70 -15.81
N PRO A 430 7.22 9.52 -15.76
CA PRO A 430 5.90 9.28 -16.36
C PRO A 430 4.85 10.24 -15.81
N LEU A 431 4.17 10.96 -16.70
CA LEU A 431 3.18 11.98 -16.36
C LEU A 431 1.97 11.41 -15.61
N THR A 432 1.52 10.21 -15.95
CA THR A 432 0.35 9.57 -15.33
C THR A 432 0.54 9.32 -13.84
N GLU A 433 1.62 8.65 -13.45
CA GLU A 433 1.91 8.34 -12.05
C GLU A 433 2.38 9.57 -11.27
N GLY A 434 3.18 10.45 -11.89
CA GLY A 434 3.52 11.75 -11.32
C GLY A 434 2.28 12.59 -11.02
N ALA A 435 1.34 12.68 -11.98
CA ALA A 435 0.09 13.41 -11.80
C ALA A 435 -0.78 12.80 -10.70
N ARG A 436 -0.91 11.46 -10.66
CA ARG A 436 -1.65 10.78 -9.59
C ARG A 436 -1.03 11.06 -8.22
N ARG A 437 0.31 11.06 -8.11
CA ARG A 437 1.03 11.45 -6.88
C ARG A 437 0.69 12.88 -6.45
N MET A 438 0.69 13.85 -7.38
CA MET A 438 0.33 15.24 -7.08
C MET A 438 -1.13 15.43 -6.67
N LEU A 439 -2.05 14.72 -7.34
CA LEU A 439 -3.46 14.72 -6.99
C LEU A 439 -3.69 14.12 -5.61
N ARG A 440 -3.02 13.01 -5.29
CA ARG A 440 -3.05 12.35 -3.97
C ARG A 440 -2.58 13.27 -2.85
N ARG A 441 -1.48 14.01 -3.05
CA ARG A 441 -1.00 15.03 -2.10
C ARG A 441 -2.02 16.12 -1.84
N THR A 442 -2.68 16.61 -2.89
CA THR A 442 -3.72 17.64 -2.74
C THR A 442 -4.97 17.08 -2.05
N PHE A 443 -5.29 15.81 -2.30
CA PHE A 443 -6.38 15.10 -1.63
C PHE A 443 -6.11 14.85 -0.14
N GLU A 444 -4.89 14.48 0.25
CA GLU A 444 -4.49 14.40 1.67
C GLU A 444 -4.67 15.72 2.40
N ARG A 445 -4.25 16.84 1.78
CA ARG A 445 -4.47 18.17 2.35
C ARG A 445 -5.96 18.44 2.55
N LEU A 446 -6.80 18.09 1.58
CA LEU A 446 -8.25 18.19 1.71
C LEU A 446 -8.77 17.35 2.89
N LEU A 447 -8.38 16.08 3.00
CA LEU A 447 -8.79 15.19 4.11
C LEU A 447 -8.39 15.76 5.47
N ALA A 448 -7.16 16.28 5.58
CA ALA A 448 -6.68 16.89 6.81
C ALA A 448 -7.50 18.12 7.23
N ARG A 449 -7.93 18.93 6.24
CA ARG A 449 -8.77 20.12 6.49
C ARG A 449 -10.23 19.79 6.78
N ILE A 450 -10.79 18.76 6.15
CA ILE A 450 -12.13 18.27 6.50
C ILE A 450 -12.18 17.80 7.97
N ASP A 451 -11.16 17.06 8.41
CA ASP A 451 -11.06 16.62 9.81
C ASP A 451 -10.90 17.80 10.78
N ALA A 452 -10.27 18.90 10.35
CA ALA A 452 -10.14 20.12 11.16
C ALA A 452 -11.46 20.91 11.22
N VAL A 453 -12.14 21.09 10.07
CA VAL A 453 -13.47 21.71 9.98
C VAL A 453 -14.49 21.04 10.92
N ALA A 454 -14.46 19.70 11.00
CA ALA A 454 -15.34 18.93 11.86
C ALA A 454 -15.10 19.18 13.37
N LYS A 455 -13.88 19.56 13.77
CA LYS A 455 -13.50 19.83 15.16
C LYS A 455 -13.73 21.27 15.59
N ASP A 456 -13.94 22.18 14.63
CA ASP A 456 -14.17 23.61 14.88
C ASP A 456 -13.04 24.28 15.68
N GLU A 457 -11.79 23.88 15.42
CA GLU A 457 -10.62 24.40 16.14
C GLU A 457 -10.23 25.79 15.63
N ASP A 458 -10.35 26.06 14.32
CA ASP A 458 -9.98 27.33 13.70
C ASP A 458 -11.02 27.78 12.63
N PRO A 459 -11.53 29.03 12.67
CA PRO A 459 -12.34 29.61 11.60
C PRO A 459 -11.72 29.52 10.19
N GLU A 460 -10.38 29.48 10.07
CA GLU A 460 -9.68 29.33 8.80
C GLU A 460 -9.71 27.90 8.24
N ASP A 461 -10.14 26.89 9.00
CA ASP A 461 -10.19 25.51 8.51
C ASP A 461 -11.16 25.35 7.31
N VAL A 462 -12.27 26.09 7.31
CA VAL A 462 -13.23 26.10 6.19
C VAL A 462 -12.59 26.76 4.95
N HIS A 463 -11.81 27.82 5.15
CA HIS A 463 -11.04 28.46 4.08
C HIS A 463 -10.07 27.47 3.46
N ASP A 464 -9.26 26.82 4.28
CA ASP A 464 -8.24 25.89 3.84
C ASP A 464 -8.83 24.65 3.17
N ALA A 465 -9.94 24.11 3.68
CA ALA A 465 -10.66 23.01 3.03
C ALA A 465 -11.19 23.42 1.65
N ARG A 466 -11.73 24.65 1.52
CA ARG A 466 -12.18 25.20 0.24
C ARG A 466 -11.01 25.41 -0.72
N VAL A 467 -9.88 25.91 -0.24
CA VAL A 467 -8.66 26.09 -1.04
C VAL A 467 -8.16 24.74 -1.54
N ALA A 468 -8.06 23.72 -0.68
CA ALA A 468 -7.64 22.38 -1.06
C ALA A 468 -8.59 21.74 -2.09
N THR A 469 -9.92 21.86 -1.89
CA THR A 469 -10.93 21.39 -2.85
C THR A 469 -10.77 22.07 -4.21
N ARG A 470 -10.60 23.39 -4.23
CA ARG A 470 -10.40 24.16 -5.46
C ARG A 470 -9.10 23.74 -6.17
N ARG A 471 -8.00 23.57 -5.44
CA ARG A 471 -6.72 23.12 -5.99
C ARG A 471 -6.86 21.74 -6.61
N LEU A 472 -7.48 20.78 -5.93
CA LEU A 472 -7.68 19.43 -6.46
C LEU A 472 -8.52 19.43 -7.75
N ARG A 473 -9.59 20.26 -7.80
CA ARG A 473 -10.40 20.44 -9.02
C ARG A 473 -9.60 21.05 -10.18
N ALA A 474 -8.71 21.98 -9.86
CA ALA A 474 -7.85 22.62 -10.85
C ALA A 474 -6.79 21.65 -11.37
N SER A 475 -6.15 20.89 -10.48
CA SER A 475 -5.19 19.85 -10.86
C SER A 475 -5.82 18.81 -11.79
N LEU A 476 -7.04 18.33 -11.48
CA LEU A 476 -7.79 17.42 -12.37
C LEU A 476 -8.09 18.04 -13.75
N GLN A 477 -8.21 19.36 -13.84
CA GLN A 477 -8.39 20.07 -15.11
C GLN A 477 -7.07 20.21 -15.89
N VAL A 478 -5.94 20.31 -15.20
CA VAL A 478 -4.62 20.37 -15.84
C VAL A 478 -4.33 19.06 -16.57
N VAL A 479 -4.72 17.94 -15.96
CA VAL A 479 -4.46 16.59 -16.46
C VAL A 479 -5.61 16.00 -17.28
N GLU A 480 -6.56 16.84 -17.68
CA GLU A 480 -7.67 16.47 -18.55
C GLU A 480 -7.13 16.01 -19.93
N GLY A 481 -7.48 14.79 -20.35
CA GLY A 481 -6.95 14.16 -21.57
C GLY A 481 -5.88 13.09 -21.33
N ILE A 482 -5.30 13.02 -20.12
CA ILE A 482 -4.38 11.94 -19.70
C ILE A 482 -5.16 10.79 -19.07
N PHE A 483 -6.22 11.14 -18.34
CA PHE A 483 -7.14 10.21 -17.71
C PHE A 483 -8.51 10.21 -18.39
N ASP A 484 -9.28 9.15 -18.14
CA ASP A 484 -10.62 8.92 -18.65
C ASP A 484 -11.49 10.17 -18.46
N PRO A 485 -12.05 10.74 -19.55
CA PRO A 485 -12.83 11.97 -19.48
C PRO A 485 -14.08 11.86 -18.59
N ASP A 486 -14.70 10.69 -18.51
CA ASP A 486 -15.90 10.45 -17.72
C ASP A 486 -15.55 10.33 -16.23
N LEU A 487 -14.47 9.61 -15.91
CA LEU A 487 -13.90 9.55 -14.57
C LEU A 487 -13.52 10.94 -14.05
N VAL A 488 -12.75 11.72 -14.82
CA VAL A 488 -12.35 13.07 -14.44
C VAL A 488 -13.58 13.97 -14.24
N ARG A 489 -14.59 13.86 -15.11
CA ARG A 489 -15.83 14.63 -14.99
C ARG A 489 -16.61 14.27 -13.72
N GLU A 490 -16.68 12.98 -13.39
CA GLU A 490 -17.35 12.50 -12.18
C GLU A 490 -16.65 13.00 -10.90
N LEU A 491 -15.32 12.86 -10.82
CA LEU A 491 -14.53 13.36 -9.69
C LEU A 491 -14.70 14.88 -9.53
N ARG A 492 -14.63 15.64 -10.64
CA ARG A 492 -14.85 17.10 -10.62
C ARG A 492 -16.26 17.49 -10.20
N ARG A 493 -17.29 16.71 -10.55
CA ARG A 493 -18.68 16.90 -10.08
C ARG A 493 -18.78 16.65 -8.57
N GLY A 494 -18.15 15.58 -8.06
CA GLY A 494 -18.06 15.29 -6.63
C GLY A 494 -17.41 16.44 -5.85
N LEU A 495 -16.23 16.88 -6.28
CA LEU A 495 -15.52 18.02 -5.67
C LEU A 495 -16.28 19.34 -5.81
N ARG A 496 -17.08 19.53 -6.88
CA ARG A 496 -17.95 20.70 -7.01
C ARG A 496 -18.98 20.74 -5.88
N ARG A 497 -19.58 19.60 -5.53
CA ARG A 497 -20.52 19.52 -4.40
C ARG A 497 -19.84 19.86 -3.09
N VAL A 498 -18.64 19.31 -2.83
CA VAL A 498 -17.84 19.66 -1.65
C VAL A 498 -17.55 21.16 -1.60
N ALA A 499 -17.13 21.74 -2.74
CA ALA A 499 -16.87 23.17 -2.84
C ALA A 499 -18.12 24.04 -2.63
N GLN A 500 -19.31 23.56 -3.02
CA GLN A 500 -20.58 24.24 -2.79
C GLN A 500 -20.94 24.23 -1.29
N SER A 501 -20.83 23.08 -0.63
CA SER A 501 -21.09 22.96 0.81
C SER A 501 -20.16 23.85 1.64
N LEU A 502 -18.85 23.83 1.35
CA LEU A 502 -17.86 24.71 1.99
C LEU A 502 -18.05 26.19 1.61
N GLY A 503 -18.52 26.42 0.38
CA GLY A 503 -18.61 27.76 -0.21
C GLY A 503 -19.54 28.66 0.56
N VAL A 504 -20.74 28.18 0.92
CA VAL A 504 -21.72 29.00 1.64
C VAL A 504 -21.16 29.50 2.97
N VAL A 505 -20.52 28.63 3.76
CA VAL A 505 -19.92 29.04 5.05
C VAL A 505 -18.82 30.07 4.83
N ARG A 506 -17.87 29.80 3.92
CA ARG A 506 -16.76 30.73 3.67
C ARG A 506 -17.20 32.06 3.08
N ASP A 507 -18.21 32.07 2.22
CA ASP A 507 -18.71 33.30 1.62
C ASP A 507 -19.29 34.21 2.73
N TYR A 508 -19.98 33.65 3.74
CA TYR A 508 -20.42 34.41 4.92
C TYR A 508 -19.31 34.72 5.93
N ASP A 509 -18.26 33.90 6.07
CA ASP A 509 -17.05 34.25 6.87
C ASP A 509 -16.40 35.53 6.33
N VAL A 510 -16.12 35.55 5.02
CA VAL A 510 -15.49 36.70 4.34
C VAL A 510 -16.40 37.91 4.40
N PHE A 511 -17.71 37.72 4.22
CA PHE A 511 -18.67 38.81 4.31
C PHE A 511 -18.72 39.40 5.73
N LEU A 512 -18.73 38.57 6.77
CA LEU A 512 -18.69 39.00 8.16
C LEU A 512 -17.40 39.77 8.49
N GLU A 513 -16.26 39.27 8.05
CA GLU A 513 -14.95 39.93 8.22
C GLU A 513 -14.96 41.32 7.56
N SER A 514 -15.45 41.40 6.32
CA SER A 514 -15.54 42.67 5.58
C SER A 514 -16.47 43.69 6.25
N VAL A 515 -17.64 43.26 6.74
CA VAL A 515 -18.58 44.14 7.45
C VAL A 515 -18.01 44.60 8.80
N ARG A 516 -17.30 43.74 9.52
CA ARG A 516 -16.62 44.11 10.78
C ARG A 516 -15.48 45.10 10.53
N ALA A 517 -14.69 44.90 9.48
CA ALA A 517 -13.65 45.85 9.09
C ALA A 517 -14.24 47.22 8.71
N PHE A 518 -15.38 47.25 8.02
CA PHE A 518 -16.11 48.49 7.74
C PHE A 518 -16.63 49.15 9.02
N ARG A 519 -17.26 48.39 9.93
CA ARG A 519 -17.70 48.88 11.24
C ARG A 519 -16.55 49.54 12.00
N ASP A 520 -15.37 48.94 11.99
CA ASP A 520 -14.23 49.44 12.77
C ASP A 520 -13.66 50.76 12.20
N GLN A 521 -13.92 51.07 10.92
CA GLN A 521 -13.61 52.36 10.29
C GLN A 521 -14.64 53.46 10.62
N LEU A 522 -15.82 53.10 11.13
CA LEU A 522 -16.84 54.08 11.54
C LEU A 522 -16.48 54.69 12.91
N PRO A 523 -16.88 55.95 13.15
CA PRO A 523 -16.87 56.54 14.50
C PRO A 523 -17.61 55.64 15.50
N GLU A 524 -17.13 55.60 16.74
CA GLU A 524 -17.60 54.67 17.76
C GLU A 524 -19.13 54.74 17.97
N GLU A 525 -19.70 55.94 17.92
CA GLU A 525 -21.13 56.21 18.10
C GLU A 525 -22.00 55.64 16.97
N ARG A 526 -21.39 55.40 15.79
CA ARG A 526 -22.09 54.90 14.59
C ARG A 526 -21.92 53.41 14.35
N ARG A 527 -21.02 52.74 15.08
CA ARG A 527 -20.73 51.30 14.88
C ARG A 527 -21.97 50.42 15.02
N SER A 528 -22.93 50.83 15.85
CA SER A 528 -24.20 50.13 16.10
C SER A 528 -25.09 50.00 14.85
N ILE A 529 -24.90 50.85 13.83
CA ILE A 529 -25.68 50.80 12.58
C ILE A 529 -25.50 49.46 11.84
N THR A 530 -24.36 48.80 12.03
CA THR A 530 -24.05 47.51 11.38
C THR A 530 -24.56 46.29 12.15
N ALA A 531 -25.09 46.47 13.37
CA ALA A 531 -25.47 45.36 14.24
C ALA A 531 -26.55 44.43 13.65
N PRO A 532 -27.64 44.94 13.02
CA PRO A 532 -28.64 44.08 12.36
C PRO A 532 -28.04 43.23 11.25
N LEU A 533 -27.17 43.82 10.42
CA LEU A 533 -26.48 43.13 9.33
C LEU A 533 -25.54 42.03 9.86
N ILE A 534 -24.74 42.33 10.88
CA ILE A 534 -23.85 41.35 11.52
C ILE A 534 -24.64 40.17 12.10
N ALA A 535 -25.73 40.44 12.84
CA ALA A 535 -26.56 39.40 13.44
C ALA A 535 -27.21 38.48 12.38
N ALA A 536 -27.68 39.06 11.27
CA ALA A 536 -28.24 38.30 10.16
C ALA A 536 -27.19 37.41 9.48
N ILE A 537 -25.97 37.92 9.27
CA ILE A 537 -24.84 37.15 8.71
C ILE A 537 -24.48 35.98 9.64
N GLU A 538 -24.36 36.23 10.94
CA GLU A 538 -24.01 35.20 11.94
C GLU A 538 -25.06 34.08 11.99
N SER A 539 -26.35 34.43 11.94
CA SER A 539 -27.45 33.44 11.92
C SER A 539 -27.41 32.54 10.67
N VAL A 540 -27.23 33.12 9.48
CA VAL A 540 -27.15 32.34 8.24
C VAL A 540 -25.88 31.48 8.19
N ARG A 541 -24.76 32.02 8.66
CA ARG A 541 -23.49 31.29 8.79
C ARG A 541 -23.65 30.06 9.70
N ALA A 542 -24.27 30.21 10.86
CA ALA A 542 -24.52 29.10 11.79
C ALA A 542 -25.34 27.99 11.13
N SER A 543 -26.44 28.37 10.47
CA SER A 543 -27.28 27.43 9.72
C SER A 543 -26.54 26.76 8.56
N ALA A 544 -25.64 27.47 7.88
CA ALA A 544 -24.80 26.93 6.81
C ALA A 544 -23.76 25.94 7.35
N ARG A 545 -23.21 26.20 8.52
CA ARG A 545 -22.26 25.31 9.21
C ARG A 545 -22.92 24.00 9.58
N GLU A 546 -24.13 24.02 10.15
CA GLU A 546 -24.88 22.81 10.46
C GLU A 546 -25.11 21.93 9.21
N ARG A 547 -25.51 22.55 8.09
CA ARG A 547 -25.67 21.84 6.81
C ARG A 547 -24.34 21.30 6.27
N LEU A 548 -23.25 22.04 6.43
CA LEU A 548 -21.91 21.57 6.04
C LEU A 548 -21.52 20.32 6.84
N LEU A 549 -21.67 20.34 8.16
CA LEU A 549 -21.33 19.19 9.02
C LEU A 549 -22.19 17.97 8.67
N ALA A 550 -23.49 18.14 8.50
CA ALA A 550 -24.39 17.07 8.08
C ALA A 550 -24.00 16.49 6.70
N ASP A 551 -23.51 17.31 5.78
CA ASP A 551 -23.02 16.86 4.47
C ASP A 551 -21.71 16.06 4.57
N LEU A 552 -20.76 16.53 5.39
CA LEU A 552 -19.48 15.85 5.65
C LEU A 552 -19.65 14.51 6.36
N GLU A 553 -20.71 14.34 7.16
CA GLU A 553 -21.06 13.07 7.81
C GLU A 553 -21.88 12.13 6.92
N SER A 554 -22.33 12.61 5.76
CA SER A 554 -23.21 11.83 4.90
C SER A 554 -22.53 10.61 4.26
N LYS A 555 -23.29 9.51 4.10
CA LYS A 555 -22.84 8.33 3.34
C LYS A 555 -22.43 8.69 1.90
N ARG A 556 -23.07 9.72 1.31
CA ARG A 556 -22.74 10.24 -0.02
C ARG A 556 -21.32 10.77 -0.08
N PHE A 557 -20.94 11.58 0.91
CA PHE A 557 -19.59 12.14 1.01
C PHE A 557 -18.55 11.03 1.25
N GLY A 558 -18.83 10.09 2.15
CA GLY A 558 -17.97 8.93 2.37
C GLY A 558 -17.72 8.09 1.11
N ARG A 559 -18.77 7.81 0.30
CA ARG A 559 -18.62 7.14 -1.01
C ARG A 559 -17.75 7.94 -1.98
N PHE A 560 -17.92 9.25 -2.02
CA PHE A 560 -17.12 10.11 -2.88
C PHE A 560 -15.63 10.13 -2.47
N LEU A 561 -15.33 10.14 -1.17
CA LEU A 561 -13.94 10.02 -0.69
C LEU A 561 -13.33 8.68 -1.08
N ARG A 562 -14.07 7.57 -0.98
CA ARG A 562 -13.60 6.24 -1.42
C ARG A 562 -13.34 6.17 -2.91
N GLN A 563 -14.19 6.79 -3.73
CA GLN A 563 -13.99 6.86 -5.18
C GLN A 563 -12.71 7.65 -5.52
N CYS A 564 -12.50 8.82 -4.89
CA CYS A 564 -11.26 9.57 -5.06
C CYS A 564 -10.05 8.74 -4.64
N ALA A 565 -10.13 8.12 -3.46
CA ALA A 565 -9.07 7.28 -2.92
C ALA A 565 -8.71 6.13 -3.86
N ALA A 566 -9.70 5.36 -4.35
CA ALA A 566 -9.50 4.25 -5.27
C ALA A 566 -8.77 4.69 -6.55
N PHE A 567 -9.20 5.78 -7.18
CA PHE A 567 -8.50 6.32 -8.35
C PHE A 567 -7.05 6.74 -8.03
N LEU A 568 -6.85 7.40 -6.89
CA LEU A 568 -5.56 7.97 -6.51
C LEU A 568 -4.55 6.96 -5.97
N THR A 569 -4.97 5.74 -5.67
CA THR A 569 -4.11 4.67 -5.12
C THR A 569 -4.16 3.38 -5.93
N THR A 570 -4.69 3.39 -7.15
CA THR A 570 -4.57 2.27 -8.10
C THR A 570 -3.60 2.66 -9.21
N PRO A 571 -2.43 2.00 -9.34
CA PRO A 571 -1.54 2.17 -10.50
C PRO A 571 -2.30 1.96 -11.81
N GLY A 572 -2.00 2.74 -12.86
CA GLY A 572 -2.67 2.60 -14.17
C GLY A 572 -4.18 2.90 -14.25
N ALA A 573 -4.90 3.09 -13.13
CA ALA A 573 -6.34 3.34 -13.17
C ALA A 573 -6.73 4.60 -13.95
N GLY A 574 -7.68 4.43 -14.87
CA GLY A 574 -8.25 5.50 -15.67
C GLY A 574 -7.28 6.11 -16.67
N VAL A 575 -6.12 5.50 -16.94
CA VAL A 575 -5.18 5.98 -17.95
C VAL A 575 -5.73 5.68 -19.35
N VAL A 576 -5.69 6.67 -20.25
CA VAL A 576 -6.18 6.55 -21.65
C VAL A 576 -5.00 6.70 -22.62
N ASP A 577 -3.86 6.06 -22.32
CA ASP A 577 -2.57 6.30 -22.96
C ASP A 577 -2.68 6.59 -24.47
N GLN A 578 -2.31 7.81 -24.86
CA GLN A 578 -2.39 8.32 -26.24
C GLN A 578 -1.04 8.24 -26.96
N SER A 579 -0.06 7.56 -26.38
CA SER A 579 1.27 7.42 -26.97
C SER A 579 1.23 6.57 -28.23
N GLU A 580 1.50 7.18 -29.38
CA GLU A 580 1.72 6.44 -30.64
C GLU A 580 2.93 5.49 -30.54
N THR A 581 3.87 5.77 -29.63
CA THR A 581 5.11 5.00 -29.44
C THR A 581 4.96 3.83 -28.47
N GLY A 582 3.83 3.72 -27.74
CA GLY A 582 3.65 2.77 -26.65
C GLY A 582 4.48 3.07 -25.38
N ALA A 583 5.31 4.12 -25.39
CA ALA A 583 6.04 4.59 -24.22
C ALA A 583 5.18 5.59 -23.41
N PRO A 584 5.20 5.58 -22.07
CA PRO A 584 4.46 6.54 -21.26
C PRO A 584 4.88 7.99 -21.56
N THR A 585 3.91 8.88 -21.76
CA THR A 585 4.16 10.32 -21.90
C THR A 585 4.86 10.85 -20.64
N ARG A 586 5.96 11.61 -20.79
CA ARG A 586 6.68 12.20 -19.65
C ARG A 586 6.16 13.59 -19.33
N VAL A 587 6.46 14.08 -18.13
CA VAL A 587 6.07 15.43 -17.71
C VAL A 587 6.57 16.50 -18.68
N ARG A 588 7.84 16.42 -19.10
CA ARG A 588 8.45 17.40 -20.03
C ARG A 588 7.78 17.43 -21.40
N ASP A 589 7.23 16.29 -21.85
CA ASP A 589 6.63 16.15 -23.17
C ASP A 589 5.23 16.80 -23.24
N PHE A 590 4.59 17.03 -22.08
CA PHE A 590 3.22 17.54 -22.00
C PHE A 590 3.12 18.95 -21.41
N ALA A 591 3.90 19.25 -20.37
CA ALA A 591 3.69 20.45 -19.56
C ALA A 591 3.86 21.74 -20.36
N GLY A 592 4.84 21.80 -21.28
CA GLY A 592 5.06 22.96 -22.15
C GLY A 592 3.84 23.31 -22.99
N SER A 593 3.28 22.32 -23.70
CA SER A 593 2.07 22.51 -24.52
C SER A 593 0.84 22.85 -23.69
N ALA A 594 0.69 22.25 -22.50
CA ALA A 594 -0.40 22.56 -21.60
C ALA A 594 -0.35 24.01 -21.10
N ILE A 595 0.83 24.49 -20.68
CA ILE A 595 1.06 25.87 -20.24
C ILE A 595 0.78 26.85 -21.38
N TRP A 596 1.35 26.60 -22.56
CA TRP A 596 1.21 27.48 -23.71
C TRP A 596 -0.25 27.65 -24.13
N ARG A 597 -1.00 26.55 -24.20
CA ARG A 597 -2.44 26.58 -24.51
C ARG A 597 -3.24 27.43 -23.51
N ARG A 598 -2.93 27.35 -22.21
CA ARG A 598 -3.60 28.17 -21.19
C ARG A 598 -3.21 29.65 -21.29
N TYR A 599 -1.96 29.92 -21.63
CA TYR A 599 -1.49 31.28 -21.90
C TYR A 599 -2.21 31.89 -23.10
N GLU A 600 -2.36 31.15 -24.21
CA GLU A 600 -3.12 31.60 -25.40
C GLU A 600 -4.58 31.90 -25.10
N GLN A 601 -5.26 31.03 -24.34
CA GLN A 601 -6.65 31.26 -23.93
C GLN A 601 -6.81 32.50 -23.06
N TRP A 602 -5.81 32.82 -22.25
CA TRP A 602 -5.87 33.95 -21.35
C TRP A 602 -5.46 35.27 -22.03
N ARG A 603 -4.40 35.28 -22.83
CA ARG A 603 -3.96 36.47 -23.59
C ARG A 603 -5.00 36.92 -24.62
N ALA A 604 -5.89 36.02 -25.07
CA ALA A 604 -6.97 36.39 -25.98
C ALA A 604 -7.91 37.47 -25.40
N PHE A 605 -7.94 37.65 -24.08
CA PHE A 605 -8.70 38.71 -23.43
C PHE A 605 -8.08 40.11 -23.61
N ASP A 606 -6.81 40.22 -23.99
CA ASP A 606 -6.11 41.50 -24.18
C ASP A 606 -6.89 42.45 -25.10
N ALA A 607 -7.43 41.92 -26.21
CA ALA A 607 -8.18 42.68 -27.19
C ALA A 607 -9.53 43.23 -26.70
N VAL A 608 -10.05 42.73 -25.57
CA VAL A 608 -11.42 43.02 -25.10
C VAL A 608 -11.48 43.49 -23.65
N LEU A 609 -10.34 43.68 -22.98
CA LEU A 609 -10.29 44.03 -21.56
C LEU A 609 -10.35 45.54 -21.29
N ASP A 610 -9.93 46.36 -22.24
CA ASP A 610 -10.08 47.81 -22.13
C ASP A 610 -11.56 48.21 -22.16
N GLY A 611 -12.00 49.00 -21.17
CA GLY A 611 -13.42 49.37 -21.01
C GLY A 611 -14.40 48.22 -20.77
N ALA A 612 -13.92 47.00 -20.51
CA ALA A 612 -14.75 45.80 -20.46
C ALA A 612 -15.80 45.81 -19.34
N SER A 613 -16.88 45.04 -19.50
CA SER A 613 -17.83 44.78 -18.41
C SER A 613 -17.21 43.90 -17.32
N ASP A 614 -17.82 43.90 -16.14
CA ASP A 614 -17.41 43.03 -15.03
C ASP A 614 -17.49 41.54 -15.39
N GLU A 615 -18.43 41.15 -16.25
CA GLU A 615 -18.54 39.78 -16.76
C GLU A 615 -17.31 39.36 -17.57
N VAL A 616 -16.83 40.23 -18.47
CA VAL A 616 -15.65 39.95 -19.30
C VAL A 616 -14.39 39.89 -18.42
N ARG A 617 -14.25 40.80 -17.45
CA ARG A 617 -13.16 40.77 -16.46
C ARG A 617 -13.20 39.50 -15.62
N HIS A 618 -14.39 39.02 -15.26
CA HIS A 618 -14.58 37.76 -14.54
C HIS A 618 -14.14 36.55 -15.38
N MET A 619 -14.48 36.51 -16.67
CA MET A 619 -14.01 35.46 -17.58
C MET A 619 -12.48 35.47 -17.72
N ALA A 620 -11.86 36.65 -17.87
CA ALA A 620 -10.41 36.79 -17.92
C ALA A 620 -9.75 36.30 -16.62
N ARG A 621 -10.36 36.58 -15.46
CA ARG A 621 -9.92 36.05 -14.15
C ARG A 621 -9.97 34.53 -14.11
N ILE A 622 -11.04 33.90 -14.64
CA ILE A 622 -11.14 32.44 -14.70
C ILE A 622 -10.02 31.86 -15.59
N ALA A 623 -9.79 32.44 -16.76
CA ALA A 623 -8.73 32.01 -17.67
C ALA A 623 -7.33 32.16 -17.03
N GLY A 624 -7.06 33.30 -16.39
CA GLY A 624 -5.82 33.54 -15.66
C GLY A 624 -5.61 32.55 -14.51
N LYS A 625 -6.67 32.23 -13.75
CA LYS A 625 -6.62 31.18 -12.71
C LYS A 625 -6.20 29.83 -13.29
N ARG A 626 -6.72 29.46 -14.47
CA ARG A 626 -6.34 28.20 -15.14
C ARG A 626 -4.86 28.19 -15.54
N LEU A 627 -4.33 29.29 -16.06
CA LEU A 627 -2.89 29.43 -16.32
C LEU A 627 -2.09 29.29 -15.03
N ARG A 628 -2.45 30.02 -13.97
CA ARG A 628 -1.77 29.95 -12.66
C ARG A 628 -1.73 28.53 -12.12
N TYR A 629 -2.86 27.83 -12.07
CA TYR A 629 -2.88 26.46 -11.55
C TYR A 629 -2.07 25.48 -12.40
N THR A 630 -1.97 25.72 -13.71
CA THR A 630 -1.13 24.89 -14.59
C THR A 630 0.35 25.10 -14.29
N LEU A 631 0.77 26.35 -14.09
CA LEU A 631 2.14 26.68 -13.65
C LEU A 631 2.44 26.13 -12.26
N GLU A 632 1.53 26.28 -11.30
CA GLU A 632 1.68 25.73 -9.94
C GLU A 632 1.77 24.20 -9.95
N PHE A 633 1.02 23.52 -10.83
CA PHE A 633 1.04 22.06 -10.91
C PHE A 633 2.39 21.53 -11.41
N PHE A 634 3.03 22.21 -12.36
CA PHE A 634 4.33 21.83 -12.93
C PHE A 634 5.52 22.60 -12.34
N ALA A 635 5.34 23.33 -11.24
CA ALA A 635 6.34 24.23 -10.69
C ALA A 635 7.71 23.56 -10.47
N ASP A 636 7.72 22.35 -9.90
CA ASP A 636 8.95 21.60 -9.65
C ASP A 636 9.67 21.17 -10.94
N ALA A 637 8.92 20.80 -11.97
CA ALA A 637 9.46 20.40 -13.27
C ALA A 637 9.98 21.59 -14.08
N LEU A 638 9.36 22.77 -13.92
CA LEU A 638 9.80 24.04 -14.52
C LEU A 638 11.05 24.59 -13.83
N GLY A 639 11.28 24.21 -12.57
CA GLY A 639 12.46 24.58 -11.81
C GLY A 639 12.50 26.05 -11.39
N PRO A 640 13.70 26.58 -11.08
CA PRO A 640 13.85 27.90 -10.51
C PRO A 640 13.41 29.00 -11.49
N GLY A 641 12.65 29.97 -10.98
CA GLY A 641 12.16 31.12 -11.75
C GLY A 641 10.66 31.08 -12.06
N VAL A 642 9.96 29.97 -11.76
CA VAL A 642 8.49 29.89 -11.90
C VAL A 642 7.76 31.01 -11.15
N ASP A 643 8.28 31.42 -9.99
CA ASP A 643 7.73 32.53 -9.19
C ASP A 643 7.72 33.86 -9.94
N GLN A 644 8.65 34.07 -10.86
CA GLN A 644 8.69 35.28 -11.69
C GLN A 644 7.56 35.34 -12.73
N ALA A 645 6.97 34.18 -13.06
CA ALA A 645 5.77 34.08 -13.89
C ALA A 645 4.48 34.03 -13.04
N LEU A 646 4.53 33.44 -11.85
CA LEU A 646 3.39 33.36 -10.93
C LEU A 646 3.08 34.70 -10.25
N GLY A 647 4.08 35.43 -9.76
CA GLY A 647 3.91 36.66 -8.97
C GLY A 647 3.05 37.72 -9.66
N PRO A 648 3.43 38.19 -10.87
CA PRO A 648 2.63 39.19 -11.59
C PRO A 648 1.19 38.72 -11.89
N LEU A 649 1.01 37.43 -12.15
CA LEU A 649 -0.31 36.83 -12.38
C LEU A 649 -1.15 36.77 -11.10
N MET A 650 -0.53 36.53 -9.95
CA MET A 650 -1.18 36.55 -8.64
C MET A 650 -1.63 37.96 -8.25
N GLU A 651 -0.77 38.98 -8.42
CA GLU A 651 -1.11 40.39 -8.16
C GLU A 651 -2.36 40.82 -8.97
N LEU A 652 -2.39 40.51 -10.27
CA LEU A 652 -3.53 40.82 -11.12
C LEU A 652 -4.80 40.06 -10.69
N GLN A 653 -4.65 38.79 -10.29
CA GLN A 653 -5.78 37.97 -9.84
C GLN A 653 -6.36 38.42 -8.49
N GLU A 654 -5.55 39.03 -7.63
CA GLU A 654 -5.97 39.65 -6.37
C GLU A 654 -6.79 40.90 -6.64
N LEU A 655 -6.34 41.78 -7.55
CA LEU A 655 -7.12 42.95 -7.95
C LEU A 655 -8.47 42.56 -8.60
N LEU A 656 -8.46 41.62 -9.55
CA LEU A 656 -9.68 41.03 -10.12
C LEU A 656 -10.49 40.23 -9.08
N GLY A 657 -9.84 39.85 -7.99
CA GLY A 657 -10.41 39.39 -6.72
C GLY A 657 -11.42 40.37 -6.18
N ASN A 658 -10.84 41.46 -5.70
CA ASN A 658 -11.49 42.50 -4.92
C ASN A 658 -12.60 43.21 -5.71
N LEU A 659 -12.43 43.36 -7.04
CA LEU A 659 -13.48 43.93 -7.90
C LEU A 659 -14.77 43.11 -7.89
N GLN A 660 -14.69 41.78 -7.75
CA GLN A 660 -15.87 40.90 -7.72
C GLN A 660 -16.61 40.95 -6.38
N ASP A 661 -15.92 41.29 -5.29
CA ASP A 661 -16.46 41.16 -3.94
C ASP A 661 -17.65 42.10 -3.69
N ALA A 662 -17.66 43.29 -4.30
CA ALA A 662 -18.79 44.22 -4.24
C ALA A 662 -20.10 43.62 -4.81
N ALA A 663 -20.02 42.93 -5.95
CA ALA A 663 -21.18 42.27 -6.56
C ALA A 663 -21.70 41.12 -5.68
N VAL A 664 -20.78 40.38 -5.03
CA VAL A 664 -21.11 39.27 -4.11
C VAL A 664 -21.79 39.81 -2.85
N ALA A 665 -21.26 40.87 -2.24
CA ALA A 665 -21.84 41.54 -1.08
C ALA A 665 -23.29 42.02 -1.34
N ARG A 666 -23.54 42.67 -2.48
CA ARG A 666 -24.91 43.08 -2.88
C ARG A 666 -25.87 41.89 -3.01
N ALA A 667 -25.40 40.76 -3.53
CA ALA A 667 -26.22 39.56 -3.64
C ALA A 667 -26.57 38.99 -2.25
N HIS A 668 -25.61 38.94 -1.32
CA HIS A 668 -25.86 38.50 0.05
C HIS A 668 -26.82 39.41 0.81
N ILE A 669 -26.66 40.73 0.74
CA ILE A 669 -27.56 41.70 1.41
C ILE A 669 -29.00 41.55 0.92
N ARG A 670 -29.20 41.39 -0.40
CA ARG A 670 -30.53 41.10 -0.96
C ARG A 670 -31.09 39.77 -0.48
N ALA A 671 -30.27 38.72 -0.42
CA ALA A 671 -30.70 37.41 0.08
C ALA A 671 -31.06 37.41 1.58
N LEU A 672 -30.46 38.31 2.36
CA LEU A 672 -30.80 38.54 3.77
C LEU A 672 -32.06 39.39 3.97
N GLY A 673 -32.63 39.99 2.91
CA GLY A 673 -33.75 40.91 3.02
C GLY A 673 -33.38 42.26 3.65
N LEU A 674 -32.10 42.64 3.61
CA LEU A 674 -31.57 43.86 4.24
C LEU A 674 -31.20 44.94 3.22
N ALA A 675 -31.82 44.96 2.05
CA ALA A 675 -31.52 45.95 1.01
C ALA A 675 -31.81 47.40 1.45
N ASP A 676 -32.80 47.57 2.33
CA ASP A 676 -33.21 48.86 2.88
C ASP A 676 -32.64 49.12 4.28
N ASP A 677 -31.77 48.24 4.80
CA ASP A 677 -31.10 48.43 6.08
C ASP A 677 -30.05 49.57 5.97
N PRO A 678 -30.09 50.58 6.87
CA PRO A 678 -29.16 51.70 6.80
C PRO A 678 -27.68 51.29 6.86
N GLY A 679 -27.34 50.31 7.70
CA GLY A 679 -25.97 49.81 7.82
C GLY A 679 -25.49 49.10 6.56
N ALA A 680 -26.37 48.31 5.94
CA ALA A 680 -26.11 47.65 4.67
C ALA A 680 -25.93 48.63 3.51
N GLN A 681 -26.72 49.71 3.45
CA GLN A 681 -26.59 50.74 2.42
C GLN A 681 -25.26 51.51 2.53
N GLU A 682 -24.86 51.90 3.75
CA GLU A 682 -23.57 52.57 3.96
C GLU A 682 -22.38 51.67 3.63
N TYR A 683 -22.45 50.39 4.02
CA TYR A 683 -21.43 49.40 3.65
C TYR A 683 -21.31 49.22 2.14
N LEU A 684 -22.43 49.14 1.41
CA LEU A 684 -22.42 49.04 -0.05
C LEU A 684 -21.84 50.29 -0.72
N ALA A 685 -22.15 51.49 -0.23
CA ALA A 685 -21.58 52.73 -0.74
C ALA A 685 -20.05 52.78 -0.53
N ALA A 686 -19.55 52.28 0.60
CA ALA A 686 -18.12 52.18 0.86
C ALA A 686 -17.42 51.19 -0.07
N LEU A 687 -18.08 50.05 -0.39
CA LEU A 687 -17.58 49.07 -1.35
C LEU A 687 -17.50 49.65 -2.77
N ASP A 688 -18.49 50.42 -3.21
CA ASP A 688 -18.48 51.05 -4.53
C ASP A 688 -17.31 52.03 -4.68
N ALA A 689 -17.09 52.88 -3.67
CA ALA A 689 -15.95 53.79 -3.66
C ALA A 689 -14.60 53.05 -3.63
N ALA A 690 -14.53 51.85 -3.05
CA ALA A 690 -13.35 51.00 -3.11
C ALA A 690 -13.17 50.35 -4.50
N HIS A 691 -14.26 49.90 -5.11
CA HIS A 691 -14.27 49.30 -6.45
C HIS A 691 -13.71 50.25 -7.51
N ASP A 692 -14.16 51.51 -7.52
CA ASP A 692 -13.69 52.53 -8.47
C ASP A 692 -12.17 52.79 -8.33
N ARG A 693 -11.67 52.82 -7.10
CA ARG A 693 -10.22 52.98 -6.82
C ARG A 693 -9.40 51.79 -7.33
N LEU A 694 -9.93 50.57 -7.21
CA LEU A 694 -9.26 49.36 -7.69
C LEU A 694 -9.24 49.28 -9.22
N LEU A 695 -10.31 49.69 -9.89
CA LEU A 695 -10.38 49.72 -11.36
C LEU A 695 -9.25 50.57 -11.96
N ALA A 696 -8.91 51.70 -11.34
CA ALA A 696 -7.81 52.56 -11.78
C ALA A 696 -6.43 51.85 -11.80
N GLY A 697 -6.25 50.82 -10.96
CA GLY A 697 -5.02 50.03 -10.91
C GLY A 697 -4.93 48.90 -11.94
N PHE A 698 -6.03 48.56 -12.60
CA PHE A 698 -6.14 47.38 -13.46
C PHE A 698 -5.18 47.44 -14.65
N ALA A 699 -5.20 48.52 -15.44
CA ALA A 699 -4.39 48.66 -16.65
C ALA A 699 -2.88 48.51 -16.36
N ARG A 700 -2.43 49.05 -15.21
CA ARG A 700 -1.04 48.93 -14.76
C ARG A 700 -0.64 47.48 -14.47
N LEU A 701 -1.49 46.72 -13.79
CA LEU A 701 -1.19 45.31 -13.49
C LEU A 701 -1.29 44.42 -14.73
N TRP A 702 -2.25 44.71 -15.61
CA TRP A 702 -2.37 44.02 -16.90
C TRP A 702 -1.11 44.21 -17.76
N ALA A 703 -0.58 45.43 -17.86
CA ALA A 703 0.64 45.71 -18.61
C ALA A 703 1.87 44.91 -18.11
N LYS A 704 1.94 44.55 -16.83
CA LYS A 704 3.03 43.70 -16.30
C LYS A 704 3.00 42.32 -16.94
N VAL A 705 1.82 41.71 -17.03
CA VAL A 705 1.65 40.33 -17.52
C VAL A 705 1.54 40.23 -19.04
N ASP A 706 1.18 41.32 -19.73
CA ASP A 706 1.26 41.40 -21.19
C ASP A 706 2.66 41.82 -21.71
N SER A 707 3.58 42.19 -20.80
CA SER A 707 4.91 42.63 -21.21
C SER A 707 5.69 41.55 -22.00
N VAL A 708 6.55 42.00 -22.92
CA VAL A 708 7.51 41.13 -23.62
C VAL A 708 8.40 40.38 -22.61
N THR A 709 8.76 41.02 -21.50
CA THR A 709 9.52 40.41 -20.41
C THR A 709 8.79 39.23 -19.79
N TYR A 710 7.49 39.36 -19.51
CA TYR A 710 6.68 38.26 -18.98
C TYR A 710 6.62 37.09 -19.95
N ARG A 711 6.34 37.36 -21.24
CA ARG A 711 6.34 36.35 -22.30
C ARG A 711 7.67 35.62 -22.42
N ARG A 712 8.78 36.36 -22.40
CA ARG A 712 10.13 35.78 -22.49
C ARG A 712 10.41 34.84 -21.31
N ARG A 713 10.09 35.25 -20.08
CA ARG A 713 10.23 34.43 -18.88
C ARG A 713 9.39 33.16 -18.96
N LEU A 714 8.12 33.28 -19.36
CA LEU A 714 7.24 32.13 -19.52
C LEU A 714 7.78 31.13 -20.54
N PHE A 715 8.31 31.63 -21.66
CA PHE A 715 8.89 30.80 -22.72
C PHE A 715 10.23 30.16 -22.30
N GLU A 716 11.09 30.89 -21.59
CA GLU A 716 12.33 30.38 -21.00
C GLU A 716 12.06 29.22 -20.02
N LEU A 717 11.00 29.30 -19.21
CA LEU A 717 10.59 28.20 -18.32
C LEU A 717 10.20 26.95 -19.10
N ILE A 718 9.46 27.11 -20.21
CA ILE A 718 9.01 25.98 -21.04
C ILE A 718 10.20 25.30 -21.73
N ILE A 719 11.19 26.06 -22.22
CA ILE A 719 12.35 25.51 -22.94
C ILE A 719 13.33 24.76 -22.04
N ARG A 720 13.45 25.14 -20.76
CA ARG A 720 14.44 24.58 -19.84
C ARG A 720 14.11 23.17 -19.33
N MET A 721 12.86 22.77 -19.44
CA MET A 721 12.33 21.48 -18.96
C MET A 721 12.61 20.37 -19.98
#